data_AF-A0A359AW20-F1
#
_entry.id   AF-A0A359AW20-F1
#
_cell.length_a   1.000
_cell.length_b   1.000
_cell.length_c   1.000
_cell.angle_alpha   90.00
_cell.angle_beta   90.00
_cell.angle_gamma   90.00
#
_symmetry.space_group_name_H-M   'P 1'
#
loop_
_entity.id
_entity.type
_entity.pdbx_description
1 polymer ?
#
loop_
_entity_poly.entity_id
_entity_poly.type
_entity_poly.pdbx_seq_one_letter_code
_entity_poly.pdbx_strand_id
1 'polypeptide(L)'
;YSIAKLDLLNNKISLGQYENNTFITQKYLHPVKARIRALLTGRSFDTNPLYDLAQLSDEDRQKAQEINAKLHPREMSMASMMNAPEEDKDFCYAVLEIEETIRNVLRYKTLLEESPEAEMSSLLNALSGGYIAPSPGGDAVRSPNTLPTGRNLYSINAEATPSLRAWDNGKSLVEATLAQYKKKHNRYPRKVSYTFWAGEFIESEGATLAQALYMVGVEPVRDRMNRVTDLRLIPSNELGRPRIDIVVQTSGQLRDLAASRLLLLTKAVSMAAHAKDDAFDNYVAEGTVASEKGLVDKGVSPQQARELSTMRVFGGINGHYGTGIMQLVEQGDAWENTSEIAETYIHNMGAIYGDDKNWGAFKKDLFEVALQQTDIVVQPRQNNTWGALTLDHVYEFMGGVNLAVKTVTGKEPDTYLSDYRNRNKVRMQELKEAIGVESRTTLLNPAYIKEKMKGGSSSAQVFVKTFTNTYAWNVMKPEVIDNDMWNRLYDVYVKDAYGLGVEGFFAEQNPAAMQDITAVMMETARKGLWQANEEQLQTIADVHIRFVRQFGASGSDFSGSNHKVQDFISQHAAREDAAGYKRRLQQMKTPGAATELQGKGTVLKKESLSQPQPADTKSLDTGLIVALVLVLFVGVLIALRRKRK
;
A
#
# COMPACT_ATOMS: atom_id res chain seq x y z
N TYR A 1 -8.32 21.96 6.60
CA TYR A 1 -8.43 21.13 7.81
C TYR A 1 -7.83 21.83 9.01
N SER A 2 -6.60 22.35 8.96
CA SER A 2 -6.00 23.10 10.07
C SER A 2 -6.84 24.29 10.54
N ILE A 3 -7.38 25.10 9.61
CA ILE A 3 -8.31 26.19 9.97
C ILE A 3 -9.56 25.66 10.72
N ALA A 4 -10.17 24.58 10.22
CA ALA A 4 -11.31 23.95 10.88
C ALA A 4 -10.94 23.36 12.26
N LYS A 5 -9.70 22.89 12.44
CA LYS A 5 -9.20 22.39 13.72
C LYS A 5 -9.04 23.53 14.73
N LEU A 6 -8.54 24.69 14.31
CA LEU A 6 -8.50 25.90 15.15
C LEU A 6 -9.90 26.37 15.52
N ASP A 7 -10.85 26.36 14.59
CA ASP A 7 -12.24 26.68 14.88
C ASP A 7 -12.89 25.68 15.84
N LEU A 8 -12.52 24.39 15.77
CA LEU A 8 -12.96 23.38 16.72
C LEU A 8 -12.40 23.66 18.13
N LEU A 9 -11.09 23.92 18.24
CA LEU A 9 -10.43 24.24 19.52
C LEU A 9 -10.99 25.53 20.14
N ASN A 10 -11.37 26.50 19.30
CA ASN A 10 -11.98 27.77 19.73
C ASN A 10 -13.51 27.68 19.89
N ASN A 11 -14.10 26.48 19.87
CA ASN A 11 -15.54 26.23 20.01
C ASN A 11 -16.43 26.97 18.97
N LYS A 12 -15.88 27.34 17.81
CA LYS A 12 -16.62 27.96 16.69
C LYS A 12 -17.38 26.93 15.86
N ILE A 13 -16.94 25.67 15.87
CA ILE A 13 -17.63 24.53 15.27
C ILE A 13 -17.65 23.34 16.23
N SER A 14 -18.64 22.47 16.09
CA SER A 14 -18.73 21.21 16.83
C SER A 14 -17.86 20.11 16.23
N LEU A 15 -17.55 19.07 17.02
CA LEU A 15 -16.86 17.87 16.53
C LEU A 15 -17.61 17.22 15.35
N GLY A 16 -18.94 17.12 15.43
CA GLY A 16 -19.76 16.57 14.35
C GLY A 16 -19.65 17.38 13.04
N GLN A 17 -19.53 18.71 13.13
CA GLN A 17 -19.25 19.57 11.97
C GLN A 17 -17.84 19.35 11.42
N TYR A 18 -16.84 19.21 12.29
CA TYR A 18 -15.45 18.93 11.88
C TYR A 18 -15.31 17.55 11.20
N GLU A 19 -16.09 16.57 11.63
CA GLU A 19 -16.13 15.23 11.06
C GLU A 19 -16.90 15.17 9.73
N ASN A 20 -17.86 16.06 9.51
CA ASN A 20 -18.68 16.11 8.30
C ASN A 20 -17.92 16.67 7.08
N ASN A 21 -17.60 15.77 6.13
CA ASN A 21 -16.86 16.13 4.91
C ASN A 21 -17.57 17.17 4.04
N THR A 22 -18.91 17.16 3.95
CA THR A 22 -19.68 18.15 3.20
C THR A 22 -19.56 19.53 3.84
N PHE A 23 -19.71 19.60 5.17
CA PHE A 23 -19.55 20.85 5.91
C PHE A 23 -18.12 21.40 5.75
N ILE A 24 -17.10 20.56 5.95
CA ILE A 24 -15.70 20.95 5.74
C ILE A 24 -15.48 21.45 4.30
N THR A 25 -16.06 20.77 3.32
CA THR A 25 -15.88 21.12 1.90
C THR A 25 -16.48 22.48 1.57
N GLN A 26 -17.72 22.72 2.01
CA GLN A 26 -18.44 23.97 1.76
C GLN A 26 -17.87 25.15 2.57
N LYS A 27 -17.64 24.96 3.87
CA LYS A 27 -17.25 26.04 4.79
C LYS A 27 -15.76 26.40 4.71
N TYR A 28 -14.89 25.43 4.43
CA TYR A 28 -13.43 25.64 4.44
C TYR A 28 -12.76 25.38 3.10
N LEU A 29 -12.97 24.20 2.49
CA LEU A 29 -12.20 23.81 1.29
C LEU A 29 -12.49 24.69 0.07
N HIS A 30 -13.76 24.96 -0.25
CA HIS A 30 -14.13 25.80 -1.39
C HIS A 30 -13.61 27.25 -1.25
N PRO A 31 -13.81 27.94 -0.10
CA PRO A 31 -13.22 29.26 0.12
C PRO A 31 -11.69 29.29 0.01
N VAL A 32 -11.00 28.34 0.63
CA VAL A 32 -9.53 28.22 0.53
C VAL A 32 -9.10 28.04 -0.93
N LYS A 33 -9.75 27.13 -1.69
CA LYS A 33 -9.47 26.91 -3.11
C LYS A 33 -9.68 28.17 -3.94
N ALA A 34 -10.73 28.94 -3.69
CA ALA A 34 -10.99 30.18 -4.41
C ALA A 34 -9.88 31.23 -4.18
N ARG A 35 -9.43 31.41 -2.93
CA ARG A 35 -8.33 32.33 -2.61
C ARG A 35 -7.00 31.88 -3.20
N ILE A 36 -6.66 30.58 -3.11
CA ILE A 36 -5.45 30.04 -3.73
C ILE A 36 -5.49 30.27 -5.25
N ARG A 37 -6.61 30.02 -5.93
CA ARG A 37 -6.73 30.31 -7.37
C ARG A 37 -6.51 31.78 -7.70
N ALA A 38 -7.10 32.70 -6.93
CA ALA A 38 -6.89 34.12 -7.12
C ALA A 38 -5.41 34.51 -6.99
N LEU A 39 -4.74 34.00 -5.94
CA LEU A 39 -3.29 34.17 -5.72
C LEU A 39 -2.46 33.64 -6.92
N LEU A 40 -2.78 32.45 -7.42
CA LEU A 40 -2.07 31.84 -8.57
C LEU A 40 -2.29 32.63 -9.88
N THR A 41 -3.39 33.36 -10.02
CA THR A 41 -3.70 34.20 -11.20
C THR A 41 -3.17 35.63 -11.12
N GLY A 42 -2.35 35.97 -10.10
CA GLY A 42 -1.79 37.30 -9.93
C GLY A 42 -2.80 38.38 -9.50
N ARG A 43 -4.01 37.99 -9.09
CA ARG A 43 -4.96 38.90 -8.44
C ARG A 43 -4.47 39.12 -7.01
N SER A 44 -3.73 40.22 -6.80
CA SER A 44 -3.26 40.65 -5.49
C SER A 44 -4.45 40.92 -4.57
N PHE A 45 -4.39 40.43 -3.35
CA PHE A 45 -5.17 40.98 -2.26
C PHE A 45 -4.21 41.86 -1.46
N ASP A 46 -4.63 43.09 -1.13
CA ASP A 46 -3.76 44.13 -0.54
C ASP A 46 -3.33 43.90 0.93
N THR A 47 -3.46 42.67 1.42
CA THR A 47 -3.10 42.19 2.76
C THR A 47 -2.89 40.69 2.62
N ASN A 48 -2.00 40.07 3.41
CA ASN A 48 -1.62 38.66 3.24
C ASN A 48 -2.85 37.73 3.37
N PRO A 49 -3.54 37.39 2.27
CA PRO A 49 -4.99 37.14 2.27
C PRO A 49 -5.36 35.75 2.78
N LEU A 50 -4.35 34.91 2.96
CA LEU A 50 -4.52 33.61 3.56
C LEU A 50 -4.40 33.67 5.09
N TYR A 51 -3.73 34.67 5.68
CA TYR A 51 -3.72 34.88 7.14
C TYR A 51 -5.08 35.39 7.61
N ASP A 52 -5.70 36.32 6.87
CA ASP A 52 -7.06 36.79 7.15
C ASP A 52 -8.10 35.66 7.06
N LEU A 53 -7.87 34.67 6.20
CA LEU A 53 -8.74 33.49 6.10
C LEU A 53 -8.66 32.60 7.34
N ALA A 54 -7.47 32.51 7.94
CA ALA A 54 -7.22 31.71 9.13
C ALA A 54 -7.48 32.48 10.43
N GLN A 55 -7.68 33.80 10.37
CA GLN A 55 -7.81 34.70 11.52
C GLN A 55 -6.65 34.53 12.54
N LEU A 56 -5.44 34.23 12.05
CA LEU A 56 -4.29 34.00 12.91
C LEU A 56 -3.66 35.32 13.36
N SER A 57 -3.58 35.52 14.67
CA SER A 57 -2.88 36.67 15.26
C SER A 57 -1.37 36.41 15.39
N ASP A 58 -0.59 37.46 15.64
CA ASP A 58 0.84 37.34 15.95
C ASP A 58 1.06 36.59 17.27
N GLU A 59 0.14 36.74 18.23
CA GLU A 59 0.15 36.03 19.51
C GLU A 59 -0.04 34.53 19.32
N ASP A 60 -0.96 34.10 18.44
CA ASP A 60 -1.17 32.68 18.12
C ASP A 60 0.11 32.03 17.58
N ARG A 61 0.87 32.77 16.76
CA ARG A 61 2.14 32.30 16.19
C ARG A 61 3.23 32.17 17.25
N GLN A 62 3.37 33.16 18.12
CA GLN A 62 4.34 33.11 19.22
C GLN A 62 4.01 31.94 20.15
N LYS A 63 2.74 31.78 20.54
CA LYS A 63 2.28 30.65 21.34
C LYS A 63 2.59 29.31 20.67
N ALA A 64 2.29 29.17 19.39
CA ALA A 64 2.59 27.94 18.65
C ALA A 64 4.11 27.65 18.59
N GLN A 65 4.95 28.67 18.41
CA GLN A 65 6.41 28.52 18.41
C GLN A 65 6.95 28.13 19.79
N GLU A 66 6.40 28.68 20.87
CA GLU A 66 6.75 28.30 22.24
C GLU A 66 6.37 26.85 22.54
N ILE A 67 5.17 26.42 22.14
CA ILE A 67 4.74 25.02 22.28
C ILE A 67 5.66 24.11 21.45
N ASN A 68 5.97 24.49 20.21
CA ASN A 68 6.87 23.73 19.35
C ASN A 68 8.27 23.58 19.96
N ALA A 69 8.81 24.64 20.57
CA ALA A 69 10.08 24.61 21.27
C ALA A 69 10.05 23.70 22.50
N LYS A 70 8.91 23.59 23.19
CA LYS A 70 8.71 22.64 24.31
C LYS A 70 8.58 21.19 23.84
N LEU A 71 7.96 20.96 22.67
CA LEU A 71 7.85 19.64 22.04
C LEU A 71 9.18 19.16 21.45
N HIS A 72 10.05 20.10 21.06
CA HIS A 72 11.38 19.85 20.52
C HIS A 72 12.47 20.63 21.30
N PRO A 73 12.64 20.37 22.61
CA PRO A 73 13.54 21.17 23.42
C PRO A 73 14.99 20.87 23.05
N ARG A 74 15.81 21.92 22.95
CA ARG A 74 17.26 21.78 22.71
C ARG A 74 18.00 21.19 23.94
N GLU A 75 17.39 21.21 25.13
CA GLU A 75 17.94 20.68 26.39
C GLU A 75 16.89 19.86 27.18
N MET A 76 17.34 18.81 27.89
CA MET A 76 16.58 17.58 28.27
C MET A 76 15.48 17.65 29.36
N SER A 77 14.38 16.88 29.16
CA SER A 77 14.03 15.63 29.90
C SER A 77 12.86 14.88 29.20
N MET A 78 12.76 13.55 29.32
CA MET A 78 11.67 12.75 28.70
C MET A 78 10.28 13.07 29.31
N ALA A 79 10.23 13.42 30.60
CA ALA A 79 9.01 13.70 31.33
C ALA A 79 8.35 15.04 30.94
N SER A 80 9.10 15.96 30.32
CA SER A 80 8.56 17.23 29.83
C SER A 80 8.11 17.20 28.36
N MET A 81 8.62 16.26 27.56
CA MET A 81 8.32 16.17 26.12
C MET A 81 6.96 15.54 25.79
N MET A 82 6.45 14.66 26.66
CA MET A 82 5.19 13.91 26.43
C MET A 82 3.97 14.49 27.15
N ASN A 83 4.14 15.57 27.93
CA ASN A 83 3.11 16.10 28.83
C ASN A 83 2.47 17.41 28.37
N ALA A 84 2.70 17.85 27.12
CA ALA A 84 1.88 18.92 26.56
C ALA A 84 0.44 18.39 26.37
N PRO A 85 -0.60 19.11 26.85
CA PRO A 85 -1.98 18.76 26.58
C PRO A 85 -2.22 18.53 25.09
N GLU A 86 -3.03 17.54 24.73
CA GLU A 86 -3.29 17.19 23.33
C GLU A 86 -3.83 18.41 22.55
N GLU A 87 -4.65 19.24 23.20
CA GLU A 87 -5.17 20.49 22.63
C GLU A 87 -4.07 21.50 22.27
N ASP A 88 -3.00 21.59 23.08
CA ASP A 88 -1.86 22.47 22.82
C ASP A 88 -1.05 21.97 21.62
N LYS A 89 -0.85 20.64 21.51
CA LYS A 89 -0.19 20.03 20.35
C LYS A 89 -0.99 20.27 19.08
N ASP A 90 -2.29 19.99 19.13
CA ASP A 90 -3.22 20.20 18.02
C ASP A 90 -3.24 21.66 17.56
N PHE A 91 -3.25 22.60 18.51
CA PHE A 91 -3.14 24.03 18.23
C PHE A 91 -1.83 24.35 17.52
N CYS A 92 -0.70 23.93 18.10
CA CYS A 92 0.64 24.14 17.55
C CYS A 92 0.74 23.61 16.11
N TYR A 93 0.35 22.36 15.88
CA TYR A 93 0.38 21.74 14.55
C TYR A 93 -0.52 22.46 13.55
N ALA A 94 -1.72 22.91 13.95
CA ALA A 94 -2.62 23.61 13.06
C ALA A 94 -2.07 24.99 12.65
N VAL A 95 -1.51 25.76 13.59
CA VAL A 95 -0.94 27.09 13.31
C VAL A 95 0.28 26.99 12.40
N LEU A 96 1.25 26.14 12.74
CA LEU A 96 2.48 25.99 11.96
C LEU A 96 2.21 25.52 10.52
N GLU A 97 1.29 24.59 10.36
CA GLU A 97 0.87 24.07 9.04
C GLU A 97 0.25 25.16 8.16
N ILE A 98 -0.62 26.01 8.73
CA ILE A 98 -1.22 27.12 7.99
C ILE A 98 -0.12 28.09 7.57
N GLU A 99 0.74 28.46 8.50
CA GLU A 99 1.81 29.42 8.28
C GLU A 99 2.80 28.94 7.19
N GLU A 100 3.22 27.68 7.25
CA GLU A 100 4.08 27.05 6.25
C GLU A 100 3.39 26.96 4.89
N THR A 101 2.13 26.51 4.84
CA THR A 101 1.38 26.36 3.59
C THR A 101 1.25 27.70 2.87
N ILE A 102 0.89 28.76 3.60
CA ILE A 102 0.68 30.10 3.04
C ILE A 102 1.95 30.65 2.42
N ARG A 103 3.08 30.54 3.12
CA ARG A 103 4.36 31.08 2.64
C ARG A 103 4.89 30.38 1.40
N ASN A 104 4.49 29.12 1.18
CA ASN A 104 5.06 28.30 0.13
C ASN A 104 4.16 28.09 -1.10
N VAL A 105 2.92 28.60 -1.17
CA VAL A 105 2.02 28.35 -2.31
C VAL A 105 2.66 28.69 -3.66
N LEU A 106 3.19 29.91 -3.80
CA LEU A 106 3.81 30.36 -5.06
C LEU A 106 5.12 29.60 -5.33
N ARG A 107 5.89 29.30 -4.29
CA ARG A 107 7.09 28.48 -4.39
C ARG A 107 6.77 27.08 -4.92
N TYR A 108 5.73 26.42 -4.39
CA TYR A 108 5.32 25.10 -4.86
C TYR A 108 4.87 25.11 -6.32
N LYS A 109 4.16 26.16 -6.75
CA LYS A 109 3.82 26.36 -8.17
C LYS A 109 5.09 26.38 -9.02
N THR A 110 6.05 27.24 -8.68
CA THR A 110 7.32 27.36 -9.40
C THR A 110 8.06 26.03 -9.46
N LEU A 111 8.22 25.36 -8.32
CA LEU A 111 8.91 24.07 -8.27
C LEU A 111 8.23 22.97 -9.11
N LEU A 112 6.89 22.99 -9.20
CA LEU A 112 6.14 22.07 -10.08
C LEU A 112 6.30 22.40 -11.56
N GLU A 113 6.34 23.69 -11.91
CA GLU A 113 6.54 24.13 -13.30
C GLU A 113 7.95 23.83 -13.80
N GLU A 114 8.96 23.95 -12.94
CA GLU A 114 10.37 23.67 -13.26
C GLU A 114 10.71 22.17 -13.28
N SER A 115 9.90 21.34 -12.62
CA SER A 115 10.15 19.92 -12.41
C SER A 115 10.40 19.11 -13.70
N PRO A 116 9.59 19.22 -14.77
CA PRO A 116 9.83 18.44 -16.00
C PRO A 116 11.17 18.72 -16.68
N GLU A 117 11.61 19.98 -16.71
CA GLU A 117 12.91 20.35 -17.28
C GLU A 117 14.07 19.90 -16.37
N ALA A 118 13.89 20.00 -15.05
CA ALA A 118 14.84 19.51 -14.07
C ALA A 118 15.01 17.99 -14.13
N GLU A 119 13.94 17.22 -14.36
CA GLU A 119 13.99 15.77 -14.57
C GLU A 119 14.86 15.39 -15.77
N MET A 120 14.62 16.01 -16.93
CA MET A 120 15.39 15.74 -18.14
C MET A 120 16.87 16.14 -17.98
N SER A 121 17.11 17.34 -17.44
CA SER A 121 18.46 17.85 -17.20
C SER A 121 19.25 16.95 -16.25
N SER A 122 18.61 16.48 -15.18
CA SER A 122 19.25 15.60 -14.20
C SER A 122 19.54 14.21 -14.77
N LEU A 123 18.65 13.67 -15.63
CA LEU A 123 18.92 12.43 -16.35
C LEU A 123 20.16 12.55 -17.25
N LEU A 124 20.28 13.62 -18.04
CA LEU A 124 21.43 13.87 -18.92
C LEU A 124 22.73 14.07 -18.12
N ASN A 125 22.66 14.79 -17.00
CA ASN A 125 23.78 14.96 -16.10
C ASN A 125 24.23 13.62 -15.48
N ALA A 126 23.29 12.77 -15.06
CA ALA A 126 23.59 11.45 -14.50
C ALA A 126 24.29 10.54 -15.53
N LEU A 127 23.80 10.53 -16.78
CA LEU A 127 24.42 9.80 -17.89
C LEU A 127 25.84 10.29 -18.22
N SER A 128 26.13 11.56 -17.91
CA SER A 128 27.45 12.17 -18.06
C SER A 128 28.38 11.92 -16.85
N GLY A 129 27.95 11.10 -15.88
CA GLY A 129 28.68 10.85 -14.63
C GLY A 129 28.65 12.01 -13.63
N GLY A 130 27.71 12.94 -13.81
CA GLY A 130 27.54 14.11 -12.97
C GLY A 130 26.83 13.81 -11.65
N TYR A 131 27.04 14.69 -10.66
CA TYR A 131 26.39 14.60 -9.36
C TYR A 131 24.92 15.03 -9.43
N ILE A 132 24.03 14.20 -8.87
CA ILE A 132 22.60 14.49 -8.73
C ILE A 132 22.28 14.83 -7.28
N ALA A 133 21.73 16.02 -7.06
CA ALA A 133 21.41 16.50 -5.72
C ALA A 133 20.40 15.57 -5.03
N PRO A 134 20.59 15.26 -3.73
CA PRO A 134 19.67 14.43 -2.99
C PRO A 134 18.37 15.18 -2.66
N SER A 135 17.30 14.43 -2.50
CA SER A 135 15.99 14.92 -2.06
C SER A 135 15.30 13.90 -1.17
N PRO A 136 14.53 14.30 -0.14
CA PRO A 136 13.61 13.34 0.48
C PRO A 136 12.67 12.76 -0.59
N GLY A 137 12.37 11.47 -0.49
CA GLY A 137 11.31 10.81 -1.25
C GLY A 137 9.94 10.94 -0.60
N GLY A 138 8.90 10.45 -1.29
CA GLY A 138 7.53 10.39 -0.78
C GLY A 138 6.52 11.25 -1.56
N ASP A 139 5.33 11.40 -1.01
CA ASP A 139 4.22 12.14 -1.63
C ASP A 139 4.43 13.66 -1.53
N ALA A 140 4.35 14.37 -2.66
CA ALA A 140 4.58 15.81 -2.74
C ALA A 140 3.48 16.67 -2.10
N VAL A 141 2.27 16.13 -1.89
CA VAL A 141 1.20 16.81 -1.14
C VAL A 141 1.50 16.74 0.35
N ARG A 142 1.98 15.59 0.82
CA ARG A 142 2.30 15.33 2.21
C ARG A 142 3.64 15.94 2.64
N SER A 143 4.67 15.87 1.79
CA SER A 143 5.99 16.44 2.01
C SER A 143 6.42 17.26 0.78
N PRO A 144 6.05 18.55 0.70
CA PRO A 144 6.38 19.39 -0.45
C PRO A 144 7.88 19.61 -0.69
N ASN A 145 8.72 19.29 0.30
CA ASN A 145 10.18 19.35 0.19
C ASN A 145 10.76 18.31 -0.82
N THR A 146 9.92 17.38 -1.30
CA THR A 146 10.25 16.49 -2.42
C THR A 146 10.38 17.26 -3.75
N LEU A 147 9.81 18.46 -3.85
CA LEU A 147 9.89 19.32 -5.02
C LEU A 147 11.14 20.24 -4.99
N PRO A 148 11.77 20.54 -6.14
CA PRO A 148 11.41 20.06 -7.47
C PRO A 148 11.82 18.59 -7.66
N THR A 149 11.20 17.91 -8.63
CA THR A 149 11.60 16.54 -9.02
C THR A 149 12.91 16.56 -9.83
N GLY A 150 13.36 15.40 -10.32
CA GLY A 150 14.67 15.26 -10.97
C GLY A 150 15.85 15.10 -9.99
N ARG A 151 15.58 14.92 -8.69
CA ARG A 151 16.62 14.75 -7.66
C ARG A 151 16.74 13.29 -7.21
N ASN A 152 17.89 12.94 -6.64
CA ASN A 152 18.17 11.59 -6.16
C ASN A 152 17.46 11.34 -4.81
N LEU A 153 16.41 10.52 -4.82
CA LEU A 153 15.55 10.35 -3.66
C LEU A 153 16.24 9.55 -2.54
N TYR A 154 16.07 9.97 -1.29
CA TYR A 154 16.46 9.22 -0.09
C TYR A 154 15.27 8.98 0.85
N SER A 155 15.41 7.95 1.68
CA SER A 155 14.43 7.50 2.68
C SER A 155 14.50 8.34 3.98
N ILE A 156 13.96 7.85 5.09
CA ILE A 156 14.13 8.41 6.42
C ILE A 156 15.15 7.63 7.26
N ASN A 157 15.59 8.22 8.37
CA ASN A 157 16.31 7.51 9.43
C ASN A 157 15.33 6.62 10.21
N ALA A 158 15.39 5.30 10.00
CA ALA A 158 14.51 4.35 10.67
C ALA A 158 14.64 4.41 12.22
N GLU A 159 15.82 4.74 12.74
CA GLU A 159 16.07 4.85 14.19
C GLU A 159 15.29 6.00 14.85
N ALA A 160 14.82 6.98 14.07
CA ALA A 160 13.98 8.08 14.56
C ALA A 160 12.48 7.72 14.61
N THR A 161 12.10 6.50 14.18
CA THR A 161 10.70 6.07 14.06
C THR A 161 10.23 5.23 15.25
N PRO A 162 8.93 5.33 15.63
CA PRO A 162 7.96 6.32 15.13
C PRO A 162 8.41 7.75 15.46
N SER A 163 8.10 8.77 14.65
CA SER A 163 8.31 10.18 15.05
C SER A 163 7.31 10.62 16.13
N LEU A 164 7.46 11.82 16.70
CA LEU A 164 6.53 12.33 17.72
C LEU A 164 5.11 12.47 17.16
N ARG A 165 4.98 13.05 15.97
CA ARG A 165 3.69 13.17 15.29
C ARG A 165 3.14 11.82 14.86
N ALA A 166 4.00 10.90 14.42
CA ALA A 166 3.59 9.53 14.09
C ALA A 166 3.05 8.78 15.32
N TRP A 167 3.65 9.01 16.49
CA TRP A 167 3.19 8.46 17.77
C TRP A 167 1.79 8.95 18.14
N ASP A 168 1.56 10.26 18.11
CA ASP A 168 0.26 10.85 18.45
C ASP A 168 -0.83 10.40 17.44
N ASN A 169 -0.52 10.39 16.14
CA ASN A 169 -1.41 9.83 15.12
C ASN A 169 -1.70 8.33 15.35
N GLY A 170 -0.69 7.54 15.68
CA GLY A 170 -0.82 6.11 15.94
C GLY A 170 -1.74 5.84 17.13
N LYS A 171 -1.57 6.56 18.23
CA LYS A 171 -2.46 6.48 19.40
C LYS A 171 -3.91 6.80 19.03
N SER A 172 -4.12 7.92 18.34
CA SER A 172 -5.45 8.35 17.91
C SER A 172 -6.16 7.30 17.05
N LEU A 173 -5.44 6.66 16.11
CA LEU A 173 -5.99 5.60 15.26
C LEU A 173 -6.30 4.31 16.02
N VAL A 174 -5.48 3.94 17.02
CA VAL A 174 -5.78 2.79 17.88
C VAL A 174 -7.05 3.03 18.68
N GLU A 175 -7.20 4.20 19.32
CA GLU A 175 -8.42 4.53 20.07
C GLU A 175 -9.65 4.54 19.16
N ALA A 176 -9.54 5.10 17.95
CA ALA A 176 -10.61 5.05 16.95
C ALA A 176 -10.97 3.62 16.54
N THR A 177 -9.97 2.75 16.32
CA THR A 177 -10.15 1.34 15.98
C THR A 177 -10.89 0.60 17.10
N LEU A 178 -10.44 0.76 18.34
CA LEU A 178 -11.04 0.11 19.50
C LEU A 178 -12.46 0.60 19.76
N ALA A 179 -12.71 1.91 19.63
CA ALA A 179 -14.04 2.49 19.78
C ALA A 179 -15.01 1.97 18.70
N GLN A 180 -14.59 1.92 17.44
CA GLN A 180 -15.42 1.37 16.35
C GLN A 180 -15.74 -0.12 16.58
N TYR A 181 -14.72 -0.91 16.93
CA TYR A 181 -14.91 -2.35 17.17
C TYR A 181 -15.82 -2.59 18.38
N LYS A 182 -15.60 -1.89 19.50
CA LYS A 182 -16.43 -2.00 20.70
C LYS A 182 -17.87 -1.56 20.45
N LYS A 183 -18.08 -0.52 19.65
CA LYS A 183 -19.43 -0.09 19.24
C LYS A 183 -20.17 -1.17 18.43
N LYS A 184 -19.46 -1.90 17.57
CA LYS A 184 -20.03 -2.93 16.71
C LYS A 184 -20.23 -4.27 17.43
N HIS A 185 -19.29 -4.67 18.29
CA HIS A 185 -19.23 -6.02 18.87
C HIS A 185 -19.42 -6.07 20.39
N ASN A 186 -19.56 -4.92 21.06
CA ASN A 186 -19.70 -4.79 22.52
C ASN A 186 -18.57 -5.44 23.34
N ARG A 187 -17.37 -5.59 22.74
CA ARG A 187 -16.16 -6.13 23.36
C ARG A 187 -14.92 -5.51 22.70
N TYR A 188 -13.74 -5.66 23.32
CA TYR A 188 -12.48 -5.36 22.66
C TYR A 188 -12.10 -6.50 21.68
N PRO A 189 -11.36 -6.21 20.60
CA PRO A 189 -10.79 -7.24 19.74
C PRO A 189 -9.70 -8.00 20.50
N ARG A 190 -9.54 -9.30 20.24
CA ARG A 190 -8.48 -10.11 20.85
C ARG A 190 -7.12 -9.86 20.19
N LYS A 191 -7.11 -9.79 18.86
CA LYS A 191 -5.89 -9.59 18.06
C LYS A 191 -6.14 -8.74 16.83
N VAL A 192 -5.17 -7.90 16.49
CA VAL A 192 -5.17 -7.04 15.29
C VAL A 192 -3.99 -7.40 14.38
N SER A 193 -4.27 -7.70 13.12
CA SER A 193 -3.26 -7.87 12.08
C SER A 193 -2.88 -6.52 11.48
N TYR A 194 -1.59 -6.23 11.36
CA TYR A 194 -1.07 -5.04 10.69
C TYR A 194 -0.19 -5.38 9.49
N THR A 195 -0.48 -4.77 8.34
CA THR A 195 0.43 -4.78 7.19
C THR A 195 1.42 -3.63 7.28
N PHE A 196 2.69 -3.93 7.06
CA PHE A 196 3.82 -3.03 7.26
C PHE A 196 4.51 -2.77 5.93
N TRP A 197 4.35 -1.58 5.36
CA TRP A 197 4.86 -1.17 4.04
C TRP A 197 5.91 -0.07 4.14
N ALA A 198 7.00 -0.20 3.36
CA ALA A 198 8.09 0.79 3.34
C ALA A 198 7.62 2.18 2.92
N GLY A 199 6.78 2.29 1.89
CA GLY A 199 6.26 3.57 1.42
C GLY A 199 5.48 4.32 2.49
N GLU A 200 4.55 3.66 3.20
CA GLU A 200 3.88 4.29 4.32
C GLU A 200 4.82 4.55 5.49
N PHE A 201 5.73 3.65 5.82
CA PHE A 201 6.66 3.86 6.92
C PHE A 201 7.51 5.12 6.73
N ILE A 202 8.00 5.35 5.50
CA ILE A 202 8.74 6.55 5.11
C ILE A 202 7.85 7.79 5.20
N GLU A 203 6.69 7.77 4.54
CA GLU A 203 5.83 8.96 4.44
C GLU A 203 5.18 9.33 5.79
N SER A 204 4.82 8.32 6.59
CA SER A 204 4.18 8.49 7.89
C SER A 204 5.15 8.67 9.05
N GLU A 205 6.45 8.46 8.81
CA GLU A 205 7.50 8.40 9.81
C GLU A 205 7.23 7.34 10.90
N GLY A 206 6.66 6.20 10.50
CA GLY A 206 6.38 5.05 11.36
C GLY A 206 5.05 5.12 12.10
N ALA A 207 4.00 5.72 11.55
CA ALA A 207 2.71 5.82 12.24
C ALA A 207 2.04 4.46 12.46
N THR A 208 2.16 3.52 11.52
CA THR A 208 1.65 2.14 11.72
C THR A 208 2.48 1.37 12.77
N LEU A 209 3.79 1.64 12.88
CA LEU A 209 4.62 1.13 13.99
C LEU A 209 4.13 1.67 15.35
N ALA A 210 3.79 2.96 15.43
CA ALA A 210 3.20 3.54 16.63
C ALA A 210 1.87 2.89 17.00
N GLN A 211 1.00 2.61 16.01
CA GLN A 211 -0.25 1.88 16.25
C GLN A 211 0.03 0.51 16.91
N ALA A 212 0.92 -0.29 16.33
CA ALA A 212 1.22 -1.62 16.83
C ALA A 212 1.83 -1.61 18.24
N LEU A 213 2.76 -0.69 18.53
CA LEU A 213 3.34 -0.52 19.87
C LEU A 213 2.28 -0.12 20.90
N TYR A 214 1.46 0.88 20.58
CA TYR A 214 0.43 1.33 21.50
C TYR A 214 -0.68 0.29 21.69
N MET A 215 -1.04 -0.47 20.65
CA MET A 215 -2.04 -1.56 20.71
C MET A 215 -1.69 -2.59 21.80
N VAL A 216 -0.42 -3.02 21.88
CA VAL A 216 0.08 -3.92 22.94
C VAL A 216 0.34 -3.22 24.29
N GLY A 217 0.19 -1.89 24.36
CA GLY A 217 0.34 -1.10 25.58
C GLY A 217 1.79 -0.76 25.91
N VAL A 218 2.60 -0.48 24.90
CA VAL A 218 4.01 -0.11 25.02
C VAL A 218 4.28 1.19 24.28
N GLU A 219 5.16 2.03 24.79
CA GLU A 219 5.53 3.31 24.19
C GLU A 219 7.04 3.47 23.93
N PRO A 220 7.44 4.26 22.92
CA PRO A 220 8.85 4.48 22.60
C PRO A 220 9.55 5.38 23.61
N VAL A 221 10.79 5.02 23.96
CA VAL A 221 11.74 5.83 24.73
C VAL A 221 12.73 6.45 23.77
N ARG A 222 12.97 7.75 23.91
CA ARG A 222 13.84 8.51 23.00
C ARG A 222 15.12 9.00 23.67
N ASP A 223 16.19 9.06 22.87
CA ASP A 223 17.41 9.77 23.25
C ASP A 223 17.36 11.27 22.92
N ARG A 224 18.46 11.98 23.21
CA ARG A 224 18.60 13.43 22.97
C ARG A 224 18.55 13.82 21.49
N MET A 225 18.75 12.88 20.57
CA MET A 225 18.69 13.09 19.13
C MET A 225 17.33 12.66 18.56
N ASN A 226 16.32 12.46 19.41
CA ASN A 226 14.99 11.95 19.09
C ASN A 226 14.96 10.53 18.48
N ARG A 227 16.07 9.78 18.59
CA ARG A 227 16.10 8.37 18.16
C ARG A 227 15.36 7.52 19.17
N VAL A 228 14.53 6.60 18.70
CA VAL A 228 13.85 5.61 19.52
C VAL A 228 14.85 4.50 19.84
N THR A 229 15.35 4.52 21.08
CA THR A 229 16.41 3.63 21.56
C THR A 229 15.88 2.50 22.44
N ASP A 230 14.71 2.69 23.07
CA ASP A 230 14.11 1.69 23.94
C ASP A 230 12.58 1.79 23.97
N LEU A 231 11.93 1.01 24.82
CA LEU A 231 10.50 0.93 25.03
C LEU A 231 10.18 0.98 26.54
N ARG A 232 9.05 1.59 26.89
CA ARG A 232 8.45 1.55 28.22
C ARG A 232 7.10 0.81 28.14
N LEU A 233 6.88 -0.15 29.03
CA LEU A 233 5.55 -0.73 29.22
C LEU A 233 4.64 0.30 29.87
N ILE A 234 3.50 0.61 29.24
CA ILE A 234 2.50 1.51 29.82
C ILE A 234 1.79 0.75 30.95
N PRO A 235 1.76 1.28 32.20
CA PRO A 235 1.01 0.68 33.29
C PRO A 235 -0.46 0.47 32.92
N SER A 236 -1.05 -0.67 33.31
CA SER A 236 -2.43 -1.03 32.93
C SER A 236 -3.47 0.05 33.30
N ASN A 237 -3.31 0.67 34.47
CA ASN A 237 -4.18 1.76 34.94
C ASN A 237 -4.03 3.04 34.10
N GLU A 238 -2.83 3.32 33.59
CA GLU A 238 -2.56 4.45 32.67
C GLU A 238 -3.13 4.13 31.28
N LEU A 239 -3.05 2.87 30.84
CA LEU A 239 -3.56 2.41 29.56
C LEU A 239 -5.10 2.39 29.50
N GLY A 240 -5.78 2.11 30.62
CA GLY A 240 -7.23 2.22 30.77
C GLY A 240 -8.06 1.19 29.98
N ARG A 241 -7.43 0.15 29.45
CA ARG A 241 -8.05 -0.88 28.59
C ARG A 241 -7.16 -2.13 28.51
N PRO A 242 -7.68 -3.26 27.98
CA PRO A 242 -6.87 -4.44 27.72
C PRO A 242 -5.66 -4.18 26.82
N ARG A 243 -4.60 -4.97 27.01
CA ARG A 243 -3.51 -5.09 26.02
C ARG A 243 -4.01 -6.01 24.91
N ILE A 244 -3.98 -5.53 23.67
CA ILE A 244 -4.53 -6.26 22.53
C ILE A 244 -3.36 -6.93 21.80
N ASP A 245 -3.50 -8.23 21.46
CA ASP A 245 -2.46 -8.94 20.71
C ASP A 245 -2.35 -8.40 19.28
N ILE A 246 -1.19 -8.61 18.66
CA ILE A 246 -0.96 -8.19 17.28
C ILE A 246 -0.35 -9.33 16.48
N VAL A 247 -0.57 -9.32 15.17
CA VAL A 247 0.26 -10.07 14.21
C VAL A 247 0.66 -9.10 13.11
N VAL A 248 1.91 -9.15 12.68
CA VAL A 248 2.50 -8.18 11.76
C VAL A 248 2.97 -8.90 10.52
N GLN A 249 2.51 -8.42 9.37
CA GLN A 249 2.94 -8.88 8.07
C GLN A 249 3.76 -7.76 7.40
N THR A 250 5.06 -7.99 7.21
CA THR A 250 5.99 -7.02 6.64
C THR A 250 6.20 -7.26 5.15
N SER A 251 6.32 -6.19 4.36
CA SER A 251 6.84 -6.28 2.99
C SER A 251 8.35 -6.45 2.98
N GLY A 252 8.89 -7.06 1.92
CA GLY A 252 10.34 -7.23 1.78
C GLY A 252 11.10 -5.90 1.84
N GLN A 253 10.55 -4.82 1.27
CA GLN A 253 11.16 -3.50 1.31
C GLN A 253 11.24 -2.95 2.74
N LEU A 254 10.21 -3.15 3.58
CA LEU A 254 10.28 -2.65 4.95
C LEU A 254 11.23 -3.47 5.80
N ARG A 255 11.22 -4.81 5.64
CA ARG A 255 12.20 -5.70 6.25
C ARG A 255 13.63 -5.20 6.00
N ASP A 256 13.94 -4.85 4.75
CA ASP A 256 15.29 -4.41 4.38
C ASP A 256 15.62 -3.00 4.91
N LEU A 257 14.62 -2.11 4.94
CA LEU A 257 14.79 -0.71 5.37
C LEU A 257 14.86 -0.54 6.90
N ALA A 258 14.06 -1.30 7.64
CA ALA A 258 13.72 -1.00 9.04
C ALA A 258 13.74 -2.27 9.93
N ALA A 259 14.67 -3.20 9.68
CA ALA A 259 14.82 -4.44 10.46
C ALA A 259 14.86 -4.20 11.98
N SER A 260 15.58 -3.17 12.43
CA SER A 260 15.67 -2.81 13.85
C SER A 260 14.30 -2.49 14.48
N ARG A 261 13.35 -1.96 13.68
CA ARG A 261 11.99 -1.66 14.15
C ARG A 261 11.11 -2.91 14.26
N LEU A 262 11.38 -3.93 13.44
CA LEU A 262 10.70 -5.23 13.55
C LEU A 262 11.12 -5.96 14.83
N LEU A 263 12.40 -5.92 15.18
CA LEU A 263 12.92 -6.45 16.45
C LEU A 263 12.34 -5.70 17.65
N LEU A 264 12.15 -4.38 17.53
CA LEU A 264 11.52 -3.54 18.55
C LEU A 264 10.08 -4.01 18.85
N LEU A 265 9.32 -4.41 17.83
CA LEU A 265 7.98 -4.96 18.02
C LEU A 265 7.98 -6.28 18.78
N THR A 266 8.91 -7.18 18.49
CA THR A 266 9.05 -8.42 19.25
C THR A 266 9.38 -8.14 20.71
N LYS A 267 10.25 -7.15 20.98
CA LYS A 267 10.51 -6.69 22.35
C LYS A 267 9.23 -6.18 23.02
N ALA A 268 8.42 -5.38 22.33
CA ALA A 268 7.15 -4.87 22.85
C ALA A 268 6.16 -5.99 23.19
N VAL A 269 6.00 -6.97 22.28
CA VAL A 269 5.14 -8.15 22.50
C VAL A 269 5.64 -8.94 23.70
N SER A 270 6.94 -9.17 23.82
CA SER A 270 7.54 -9.87 24.97
C SER A 270 7.28 -9.12 26.29
N MET A 271 7.47 -7.79 26.32
CA MET A 271 7.19 -6.97 27.50
C MET A 271 5.72 -7.05 27.91
N ALA A 272 4.80 -6.98 26.94
CA ALA A 272 3.36 -7.05 27.20
C ALA A 272 2.93 -8.46 27.64
N ALA A 273 3.46 -9.51 27.03
CA ALA A 273 3.14 -10.90 27.39
C ALA A 273 3.59 -11.28 28.81
N HIS A 274 4.70 -10.69 29.29
CA HIS A 274 5.24 -10.93 30.64
C HIS A 274 4.76 -9.91 31.68
N ALA A 275 3.87 -8.97 31.30
CA ALA A 275 3.28 -8.03 32.24
C ALA A 275 2.50 -8.78 33.33
N LYS A 276 2.65 -8.34 34.57
CA LYS A 276 1.97 -8.90 35.75
C LYS A 276 1.11 -7.81 36.40
N ASP A 277 0.09 -8.24 37.12
CA ASP A 277 -0.78 -7.36 37.90
C ASP A 277 -1.50 -6.30 37.04
N ASP A 278 -1.84 -6.65 35.79
CA ASP A 278 -2.65 -5.78 34.93
C ASP A 278 -4.08 -5.65 35.51
N ALA A 279 -4.61 -4.42 35.51
CA ALA A 279 -5.96 -4.11 35.98
C ALA A 279 -7.05 -4.46 34.97
N PHE A 280 -6.65 -4.70 33.71
CA PHE A 280 -7.50 -5.10 32.59
C PHE A 280 -6.94 -6.39 31.97
N ASP A 281 -7.74 -7.05 31.13
CA ASP A 281 -7.32 -8.26 30.41
C ASP A 281 -6.02 -8.03 29.61
N ASN A 282 -5.25 -9.10 29.42
CA ASN A 282 -4.04 -9.08 28.62
C ASN A 282 -4.11 -10.14 27.52
N TYR A 283 -4.64 -9.73 26.36
CA TYR A 283 -4.80 -10.63 25.22
C TYR A 283 -3.46 -11.00 24.57
N VAL A 284 -2.38 -10.25 24.82
CA VAL A 284 -1.02 -10.62 24.37
C VAL A 284 -0.53 -11.86 25.13
N ALA A 285 -0.72 -11.87 26.46
CA ALA A 285 -0.38 -13.02 27.30
C ALA A 285 -1.26 -14.23 26.96
N GLU A 286 -2.59 -14.03 26.85
CA GLU A 286 -3.52 -15.10 26.42
C GLU A 286 -3.15 -15.66 25.04
N GLY A 287 -2.84 -14.79 24.08
CA GLY A 287 -2.46 -15.16 22.72
C GLY A 287 -1.13 -15.91 22.68
N THR A 288 -0.18 -15.59 23.55
CA THR A 288 1.09 -16.33 23.69
C THR A 288 0.85 -17.75 24.19
N VAL A 289 0.02 -17.92 25.23
CA VAL A 289 -0.36 -19.25 25.73
C VAL A 289 -1.12 -20.05 24.67
N ALA A 290 -2.05 -19.40 23.96
CA ALA A 290 -2.79 -20.03 22.87
C ALA A 290 -1.87 -20.48 21.72
N SER A 291 -0.87 -19.66 21.37
CA SER A 291 0.13 -20.01 20.36
C SER A 291 1.02 -21.19 20.79
N GLU A 292 1.52 -21.19 22.03
CA GLU A 292 2.29 -22.33 22.57
C GLU A 292 1.46 -23.62 22.49
N LYS A 293 0.21 -23.57 22.95
CA LYS A 293 -0.70 -24.73 22.88
C LYS A 293 -0.95 -25.18 21.44
N GLY A 294 -1.27 -24.25 20.53
CA GLY A 294 -1.55 -24.57 19.13
C GLY A 294 -0.37 -25.22 18.43
N LEU A 295 0.86 -24.80 18.73
CA LEU A 295 2.08 -25.42 18.21
C LEU A 295 2.30 -26.83 18.79
N VAL A 296 2.06 -27.02 20.09
CA VAL A 296 2.13 -28.36 20.71
C VAL A 296 1.10 -29.31 20.11
N ASP A 297 -0.13 -28.84 19.90
CA ASP A 297 -1.21 -29.63 19.27
C ASP A 297 -0.86 -30.02 17.82
N LYS A 298 -0.04 -29.21 17.13
CA LYS A 298 0.53 -29.48 15.80
C LYS A 298 1.81 -30.35 15.83
N GLY A 299 2.25 -30.80 16.99
CA GLY A 299 3.38 -31.71 17.16
C GLY A 299 4.75 -31.05 17.38
N VAL A 300 4.79 -29.73 17.61
CA VAL A 300 6.03 -29.04 18.00
C VAL A 300 6.36 -29.35 19.47
N SER A 301 7.64 -29.60 19.78
CA SER A 301 8.03 -29.89 21.18
C SER A 301 7.68 -28.71 22.11
N PRO A 302 7.27 -28.95 23.37
CA PRO A 302 6.89 -27.87 24.29
C PRO A 302 7.95 -26.78 24.46
N GLN A 303 9.24 -27.15 24.45
CA GLN A 303 10.33 -26.19 24.52
C GLN A 303 10.35 -25.27 23.29
N GLN A 304 10.34 -25.85 22.08
CA GLN A 304 10.34 -25.07 20.84
C GLN A 304 9.04 -24.27 20.68
N ALA A 305 7.90 -24.82 21.07
CA ALA A 305 6.62 -24.13 21.04
C ALA A 305 6.65 -22.88 21.92
N ARG A 306 7.24 -22.95 23.12
CA ARG A 306 7.42 -21.80 23.99
C ARG A 306 8.33 -20.74 23.38
N GLU A 307 9.46 -21.15 22.80
CA GLU A 307 10.40 -20.23 22.12
C GLU A 307 9.74 -19.49 20.94
N LEU A 308 8.84 -20.15 20.22
CA LEU A 308 8.14 -19.58 19.06
C LEU A 308 6.82 -18.87 19.42
N SER A 309 6.27 -19.09 20.61
CA SER A 309 4.94 -18.64 21.02
C SER A 309 4.74 -17.13 21.03
N THR A 310 5.83 -16.35 21.09
CA THR A 310 5.84 -14.88 21.09
C THR A 310 6.13 -14.28 19.71
N MET A 311 6.39 -15.11 18.69
CA MET A 311 6.65 -14.63 17.34
C MET A 311 5.38 -14.02 16.74
N ARG A 312 5.45 -12.73 16.38
CA ARG A 312 4.34 -11.97 15.77
C ARG A 312 4.69 -11.30 14.45
N VAL A 313 5.96 -11.27 14.04
CA VAL A 313 6.40 -10.54 12.85
C VAL A 313 6.79 -11.53 11.75
N PHE A 314 6.03 -11.50 10.65
CA PHE A 314 6.12 -12.43 9.54
C PHE A 314 6.27 -11.70 8.20
N GLY A 315 6.84 -12.36 7.19
CA GLY A 315 7.00 -11.82 5.85
C GLY A 315 7.42 -12.88 4.81
N GLY A 316 7.83 -12.41 3.63
CA GLY A 316 8.17 -13.27 2.49
C GLY A 316 9.30 -14.27 2.79
N ILE A 317 9.10 -15.55 2.50
CA ILE A 317 10.14 -16.58 2.57
C ILE A 317 11.30 -16.29 1.61
N ASN A 318 12.50 -16.79 1.92
CA ASN A 318 13.68 -16.71 1.06
C ASN A 318 14.05 -15.29 0.59
N GLY A 319 13.66 -14.27 1.35
CA GLY A 319 13.93 -12.89 0.97
C GLY A 319 12.95 -12.30 -0.06
N HIS A 320 11.91 -13.04 -0.47
CA HIS A 320 10.92 -12.59 -1.45
C HIS A 320 10.21 -11.29 -1.02
N TYR A 321 9.83 -10.49 -2.03
CA TYR A 321 9.15 -9.21 -1.84
C TYR A 321 7.63 -9.30 -1.96
N GLY A 322 7.14 -10.18 -2.84
CA GLY A 322 5.71 -10.45 -3.01
C GLY A 322 5.27 -11.68 -2.23
N THR A 323 3.95 -11.86 -2.19
CA THR A 323 3.25 -12.97 -1.53
C THR A 323 3.12 -14.19 -2.45
N GLY A 324 3.29 -13.99 -3.76
CA GLY A 324 3.11 -15.02 -4.78
C GLY A 324 1.64 -15.34 -5.13
N ILE A 325 0.66 -14.64 -4.53
CA ILE A 325 -0.75 -14.95 -4.78
C ILE A 325 -1.34 -14.22 -6.00
N MET A 326 -0.75 -13.09 -6.44
CA MET A 326 -1.33 -12.29 -7.53
C MET A 326 -1.49 -13.12 -8.81
N GLN A 327 -0.41 -13.77 -9.23
CA GLN A 327 -0.44 -14.60 -10.44
C GLN A 327 -1.41 -15.77 -10.29
N LEU A 328 -1.48 -16.40 -9.11
CA LEU A 328 -2.43 -17.48 -8.83
C LEU A 328 -3.88 -16.99 -8.94
N VAL A 329 -4.18 -15.80 -8.42
CA VAL A 329 -5.53 -15.21 -8.49
C VAL A 329 -5.91 -14.88 -9.93
N GLU A 330 -5.00 -14.27 -10.69
CA GLU A 330 -5.19 -13.92 -12.10
C GLU A 330 -5.35 -15.17 -12.98
N GLN A 331 -4.67 -16.26 -12.64
CA GLN A 331 -4.84 -17.58 -13.26
C GLN A 331 -6.05 -18.32 -12.64
N GLY A 332 -7.24 -17.76 -12.86
CA GLY A 332 -8.49 -18.27 -12.27
C GLY A 332 -8.85 -19.74 -12.59
N ASP A 333 -8.21 -20.34 -13.60
CA ASP A 333 -8.34 -21.77 -13.91
C ASP A 333 -7.33 -22.67 -13.20
N ALA A 334 -6.31 -22.11 -12.53
CA ALA A 334 -5.29 -22.83 -11.76
C ALA A 334 -5.70 -23.19 -10.32
N TRP A 335 -6.86 -22.72 -9.86
CA TRP A 335 -7.42 -23.04 -8.53
C TRP A 335 -8.94 -23.23 -8.64
N GLU A 336 -9.52 -24.02 -7.73
CA GLU A 336 -10.97 -24.17 -7.61
C GLU A 336 -11.50 -23.56 -6.32
N ASN A 337 -10.75 -23.70 -5.22
CA ASN A 337 -11.13 -23.20 -3.90
C ASN A 337 -10.20 -22.08 -3.44
N THR A 338 -10.75 -21.05 -2.80
CA THR A 338 -9.96 -19.94 -2.27
C THR A 338 -9.01 -20.37 -1.14
N SER A 339 -9.21 -21.54 -0.53
CA SER A 339 -8.26 -22.12 0.43
C SER A 339 -6.88 -22.38 -0.19
N GLU A 340 -6.79 -22.72 -1.48
CA GLU A 340 -5.51 -22.94 -2.17
C GLU A 340 -4.67 -21.64 -2.23
N ILE A 341 -5.36 -20.50 -2.41
CA ILE A 341 -4.75 -19.16 -2.37
C ILE A 341 -4.32 -18.83 -0.94
N ALA A 342 -5.17 -19.13 0.05
CA ALA A 342 -4.86 -18.89 1.46
C ALA A 342 -3.65 -19.68 1.93
N GLU A 343 -3.56 -20.96 1.57
CA GLU A 343 -2.43 -21.83 1.89
C GLU A 343 -1.13 -21.34 1.24
N THR A 344 -1.21 -20.91 -0.02
CA THR A 344 -0.08 -20.28 -0.73
C THR A 344 0.39 -19.02 -0.01
N TYR A 345 -0.54 -18.16 0.41
CA TYR A 345 -0.22 -16.96 1.19
C TYR A 345 0.47 -17.31 2.52
N ILE A 346 -0.13 -18.23 3.30
CA ILE A 346 0.38 -18.63 4.61
C ILE A 346 1.80 -19.22 4.50
N HIS A 347 2.04 -20.04 3.48
CA HIS A 347 3.37 -20.57 3.21
C HIS A 347 4.35 -19.46 2.85
N ASN A 348 4.03 -18.65 1.83
CA ASN A 348 4.95 -17.68 1.27
C ASN A 348 5.24 -16.50 2.20
N MET A 349 4.29 -16.14 3.08
CA MET A 349 4.41 -15.03 4.03
C MET A 349 4.71 -15.47 5.46
N GLY A 350 5.04 -16.75 5.67
CA GLY A 350 5.25 -17.34 6.99
C GLY A 350 6.68 -17.27 7.53
N ALA A 351 7.61 -16.53 6.91
CA ALA A 351 8.98 -16.40 7.42
C ALA A 351 9.07 -15.42 8.60
N ILE A 352 9.88 -15.75 9.60
CA ILE A 352 10.04 -14.95 10.82
C ILE A 352 10.96 -13.75 10.56
N TYR A 353 10.53 -12.55 10.93
CA TYR A 353 11.34 -11.32 10.85
C TYR A 353 11.38 -10.52 12.16
N GLY A 354 10.96 -11.16 13.25
CA GLY A 354 10.97 -10.56 14.59
C GLY A 354 12.13 -11.03 15.48
N ASP A 355 12.99 -11.92 15.01
CA ASP A 355 14.02 -12.56 15.82
C ASP A 355 15.29 -12.76 14.99
N ASP A 356 16.43 -12.27 15.50
CA ASP A 356 17.73 -12.38 14.83
C ASP A 356 18.15 -13.82 14.61
N LYS A 357 17.83 -14.73 15.54
CA LYS A 357 18.23 -16.14 15.43
C LYS A 357 17.46 -16.89 14.33
N ASN A 358 16.21 -16.51 14.11
CA ASN A 358 15.32 -17.14 13.14
C ASN A 358 15.01 -16.20 11.95
N TRP A 359 15.82 -15.18 11.70
CA TRP A 359 15.56 -14.19 10.66
C TRP A 359 15.45 -14.85 9.28
N GLY A 360 14.30 -14.70 8.63
CA GLY A 360 13.97 -15.31 7.34
C GLY A 360 13.64 -16.81 7.41
N ALA A 361 13.65 -17.43 8.59
CA ALA A 361 13.35 -18.84 8.74
C ALA A 361 11.84 -19.09 8.62
N PHE A 362 11.46 -20.08 7.80
CA PHE A 362 10.12 -20.61 7.75
C PHE A 362 9.94 -21.74 8.77
N LYS A 363 8.88 -21.67 9.58
CA LYS A 363 8.46 -22.74 10.49
C LYS A 363 7.04 -23.12 10.12
N LYS A 364 6.86 -24.39 9.72
CA LYS A 364 5.54 -24.94 9.40
C LYS A 364 4.56 -24.70 10.57
N ASP A 365 3.31 -24.41 10.24
CA ASP A 365 2.19 -24.14 11.17
C ASP A 365 2.31 -22.86 12.03
N LEU A 366 3.50 -22.25 12.16
CA LEU A 366 3.70 -21.10 13.05
C LEU A 366 2.85 -19.88 12.65
N PHE A 367 2.87 -19.52 11.37
CA PHE A 367 2.10 -18.36 10.91
C PHE A 367 0.58 -18.62 10.98
N GLU A 368 0.15 -19.84 10.64
CA GLU A 368 -1.25 -20.28 10.80
C GLU A 368 -1.73 -20.13 12.25
N VAL A 369 -0.92 -20.60 13.22
CA VAL A 369 -1.18 -20.46 14.66
C VAL A 369 -1.19 -19.00 15.08
N ALA A 370 -0.24 -18.18 14.59
CA ALA A 370 -0.17 -16.76 14.92
C ALA A 370 -1.38 -15.96 14.42
N LEU A 371 -1.99 -16.37 13.31
CA LEU A 371 -3.21 -15.75 12.75
C LEU A 371 -4.49 -16.09 13.54
N GLN A 372 -4.48 -17.11 14.40
CA GLN A 372 -5.62 -17.44 15.24
C GLN A 372 -6.05 -16.25 16.11
N GLN A 373 -7.35 -16.15 16.40
CA GLN A 373 -7.95 -15.07 17.21
C GLN A 373 -7.84 -13.65 16.62
N THR A 374 -7.41 -13.51 15.35
CA THR A 374 -7.40 -12.22 14.65
C THR A 374 -8.83 -11.74 14.40
N ASP A 375 -9.20 -10.63 15.03
CA ASP A 375 -10.53 -10.02 14.91
C ASP A 375 -10.54 -8.86 13.89
N ILE A 376 -9.38 -8.21 13.67
CA ILE A 376 -9.24 -7.03 12.80
C ILE A 376 -8.01 -7.16 11.90
N VAL A 377 -8.13 -6.74 10.65
CA VAL A 377 -7.01 -6.52 9.71
C VAL A 377 -6.90 -5.04 9.37
N VAL A 378 -5.70 -4.48 9.52
CA VAL A 378 -5.37 -3.07 9.24
C VAL A 378 -4.26 -2.97 8.21
N GLN A 379 -4.48 -2.17 7.17
CA GLN A 379 -3.46 -1.82 6.19
C GLN A 379 -3.31 -0.30 6.07
N PRO A 380 -2.08 0.24 6.01
CA PRO A 380 -1.87 1.65 5.77
C PRO A 380 -2.30 2.11 4.36
N ARG A 381 -2.73 3.36 4.25
CA ARG A 381 -2.87 4.10 2.98
C ARG A 381 -2.30 5.51 3.12
N GLN A 382 -1.20 5.80 2.44
CA GLN A 382 -0.43 7.02 2.65
C GLN A 382 -0.67 8.14 1.64
N ASN A 383 -1.09 7.85 0.40
CA ASN A 383 -1.23 8.86 -0.64
C ASN A 383 -2.51 8.73 -1.48
N ASN A 384 -2.73 9.71 -2.37
CA ASN A 384 -3.94 9.79 -3.22
C ASN A 384 -3.73 9.24 -4.63
N THR A 385 -2.53 8.74 -4.97
CA THR A 385 -2.23 8.24 -6.32
C THR A 385 -2.72 6.82 -6.53
N TRP A 386 -2.98 6.09 -5.44
CA TRP A 386 -3.60 4.78 -5.45
C TRP A 386 -4.60 4.58 -4.30
N GLY A 387 -5.36 3.50 -4.36
CA GLY A 387 -6.33 3.06 -3.37
C GLY A 387 -6.46 1.54 -3.33
N ALA A 388 -7.56 1.06 -2.78
CA ALA A 388 -7.86 -0.36 -2.66
C ALA A 388 -7.97 -1.04 -4.04
N LEU A 389 -8.56 -0.39 -5.04
CA LEU A 389 -8.78 -0.98 -6.37
C LEU A 389 -7.67 -0.68 -7.37
N THR A 390 -6.95 0.43 -7.24
CA THR A 390 -5.97 0.87 -8.25
C THR A 390 -4.55 0.35 -8.05
N LEU A 391 -4.25 -0.25 -6.89
CA LEU A 391 -2.96 -0.90 -6.63
C LEU A 391 -3.17 -2.36 -6.24
N ASP A 392 -2.60 -3.25 -7.04
CA ASP A 392 -2.67 -4.71 -6.91
C ASP A 392 -2.09 -5.21 -5.58
N HIS A 393 -0.97 -4.63 -5.14
CA HIS A 393 -0.37 -4.96 -3.85
C HIS A 393 -1.34 -4.79 -2.65
N VAL A 394 -2.40 -3.99 -2.75
CA VAL A 394 -3.37 -3.87 -1.64
C VAL A 394 -4.18 -5.16 -1.49
N TYR A 395 -4.75 -5.72 -2.57
CA TYR A 395 -5.44 -7.01 -2.46
C TYR A 395 -4.44 -8.14 -2.17
N GLU A 396 -3.21 -8.04 -2.71
CA GLU A 396 -2.18 -9.04 -2.49
C GLU A 396 -1.87 -9.20 -1.00
N PHE A 397 -1.62 -8.08 -0.30
CA PHE A 397 -1.23 -8.10 1.11
C PHE A 397 -2.45 -8.15 2.02
N MET A 398 -3.36 -7.18 1.89
CA MET A 398 -4.56 -7.06 2.73
C MET A 398 -5.55 -8.18 2.44
N GLY A 399 -5.87 -8.41 1.17
CA GLY A 399 -6.80 -9.47 0.76
C GLY A 399 -6.25 -10.84 1.11
N GLY A 400 -4.96 -11.08 0.84
CA GLY A 400 -4.28 -12.32 1.23
C GLY A 400 -4.37 -12.63 2.73
N VAL A 401 -4.09 -11.66 3.61
CA VAL A 401 -4.22 -11.89 5.06
C VAL A 401 -5.67 -12.02 5.52
N ASN A 402 -6.64 -11.30 4.92
CA ASN A 402 -8.06 -11.51 5.22
C ASN A 402 -8.48 -12.94 4.89
N LEU A 403 -8.12 -13.43 3.70
CA LEU A 403 -8.45 -14.76 3.25
C LEU A 403 -7.75 -15.84 4.10
N ALA A 404 -6.49 -15.62 4.48
CA ALA A 404 -5.76 -16.49 5.41
C ALA A 404 -6.46 -16.54 6.78
N VAL A 405 -6.77 -15.39 7.40
CA VAL A 405 -7.47 -15.33 8.69
C VAL A 405 -8.82 -16.06 8.63
N LYS A 406 -9.61 -15.83 7.57
CA LYS A 406 -10.87 -16.52 7.36
C LYS A 406 -10.68 -18.04 7.27
N THR A 407 -9.68 -18.48 6.53
CA THR A 407 -9.40 -19.91 6.32
C THR A 407 -9.00 -20.59 7.62
N VAL A 408 -8.15 -19.95 8.45
CA VAL A 408 -7.65 -20.57 9.69
C VAL A 408 -8.64 -20.47 10.86
N THR A 409 -9.48 -19.42 10.90
CA THR A 409 -10.40 -19.17 12.03
C THR A 409 -11.86 -19.52 11.73
N GLY A 410 -12.21 -19.70 10.46
CA GLY A 410 -13.59 -19.79 9.99
C GLY A 410 -14.38 -18.48 10.08
N LYS A 411 -13.74 -17.38 10.50
CA LYS A 411 -14.38 -16.07 10.71
C LYS A 411 -13.71 -15.00 9.88
N GLU A 412 -14.53 -14.20 9.24
CA GLU A 412 -14.10 -13.05 8.47
C GLU A 412 -13.74 -11.89 9.41
N PRO A 413 -12.51 -11.32 9.36
CA PRO A 413 -12.12 -10.22 10.24
C PRO A 413 -12.70 -8.89 9.75
N ASP A 414 -12.90 -7.96 10.69
CA ASP A 414 -13.21 -6.57 10.34
C ASP A 414 -11.98 -5.93 9.68
N THR A 415 -12.18 -5.16 8.61
CA THR A 415 -11.07 -4.72 7.77
C THR A 415 -11.04 -3.21 7.59
N TYR A 416 -9.92 -2.58 7.94
CA TYR A 416 -9.76 -1.13 7.89
C TYR A 416 -8.48 -0.70 7.20
N LEU A 417 -8.51 0.48 6.60
CA LEU A 417 -7.35 1.24 6.16
C LEU A 417 -7.03 2.32 7.19
N SER A 418 -5.77 2.40 7.60
CA SER A 418 -5.26 3.59 8.28
C SER A 418 -4.98 4.66 7.22
N ASP A 419 -5.89 5.62 7.08
CA ASP A 419 -5.86 6.66 6.06
C ASP A 419 -4.98 7.84 6.52
N TYR A 420 -3.74 7.88 6.02
CA TYR A 420 -2.72 8.90 6.32
C TYR A 420 -2.60 9.99 5.25
N ARG A 421 -3.44 9.94 4.22
CA ARG A 421 -3.39 10.86 3.06
C ARG A 421 -3.55 12.32 3.45
N ASN A 422 -4.28 12.57 4.54
CA ASN A 422 -4.40 13.88 5.13
C ASN A 422 -3.64 13.92 6.46
N ARG A 423 -2.41 14.45 6.45
CA ARG A 423 -1.57 14.54 7.66
C ARG A 423 -2.25 15.27 8.82
N ASN A 424 -3.22 16.13 8.54
CA ASN A 424 -3.93 16.97 9.53
C ASN A 424 -5.27 16.37 10.00
N LYS A 425 -5.68 15.22 9.46
CA LYS A 425 -6.87 14.46 9.88
C LYS A 425 -6.71 13.01 9.43
N VAL A 426 -5.90 12.27 10.17
CA VAL A 426 -5.79 10.81 10.00
C VAL A 426 -7.12 10.16 10.42
N ARG A 427 -7.48 9.04 9.80
CA ARG A 427 -8.71 8.32 10.17
C ARG A 427 -8.60 6.83 9.86
N MET A 428 -9.38 6.03 10.58
CA MET A 428 -9.68 4.65 10.16
C MET A 428 -10.81 4.68 9.14
N GLN A 429 -10.57 4.09 7.97
CA GLN A 429 -11.55 3.96 6.90
C GLN A 429 -11.89 2.47 6.71
N GLU A 430 -13.15 2.10 6.77
CA GLU A 430 -13.55 0.71 6.51
C GLU A 430 -13.32 0.34 5.03
N LEU A 431 -12.95 -0.91 4.75
CA LEU A 431 -12.54 -1.34 3.41
C LEU A 431 -13.66 -1.18 2.36
N LYS A 432 -14.90 -1.57 2.66
CA LYS A 432 -16.04 -1.39 1.77
C LYS A 432 -16.34 0.09 1.53
N GLU A 433 -16.20 0.95 2.54
CA GLU A 433 -16.23 2.41 2.37
C GLU A 433 -15.13 2.86 1.39
N ALA A 434 -13.90 2.40 1.56
CA ALA A 434 -12.77 2.80 0.73
C ALA A 434 -12.97 2.40 -0.75
N ILE A 435 -13.39 1.16 -1.00
CA ILE A 435 -13.74 0.63 -2.33
C ILE A 435 -14.91 1.42 -2.93
N GLY A 436 -15.94 1.69 -2.13
CA GLY A 436 -17.12 2.44 -2.55
C GLY A 436 -16.82 3.90 -2.90
N VAL A 437 -15.87 4.53 -2.20
CA VAL A 437 -15.38 5.88 -2.54
C VAL A 437 -14.54 5.83 -3.80
N GLU A 438 -13.56 4.94 -3.87
CA GLU A 438 -12.63 4.85 -5.00
C GLU A 438 -13.35 4.58 -6.31
N SER A 439 -14.22 3.56 -6.36
CA SER A 439 -15.04 3.22 -7.53
C SER A 439 -15.85 4.41 -8.05
N ARG A 440 -16.56 5.13 -7.16
CA ARG A 440 -17.35 6.33 -7.47
C ARG A 440 -16.52 7.53 -7.90
N THR A 441 -15.26 7.60 -7.50
CA THR A 441 -14.34 8.68 -7.92
C THR A 441 -13.53 8.35 -9.15
N THR A 442 -13.45 7.07 -9.53
CA THR A 442 -12.62 6.55 -10.62
C THR A 442 -13.47 5.82 -11.66
N LEU A 443 -13.57 4.48 -11.59
CA LEU A 443 -14.16 3.64 -12.62
C LEU A 443 -15.61 3.97 -12.97
N LEU A 444 -16.37 4.54 -12.04
CA LEU A 444 -17.78 4.92 -12.23
C LEU A 444 -17.96 6.43 -12.44
N ASN A 445 -16.87 7.20 -12.50
CA ASN A 445 -16.92 8.64 -12.64
C ASN A 445 -16.68 9.06 -14.10
N PRO A 446 -17.69 9.60 -14.82
CA PRO A 446 -17.51 9.98 -16.22
C PRO A 446 -16.43 11.03 -16.42
N ALA A 447 -16.19 11.92 -15.43
CA ALA A 447 -15.11 12.91 -15.52
C ALA A 447 -13.73 12.23 -15.45
N TYR A 448 -13.55 11.25 -14.58
CA TYR A 448 -12.29 10.49 -14.49
C TYR A 448 -12.05 9.69 -15.76
N ILE A 449 -13.07 8.95 -16.22
CA ILE A 449 -12.97 8.09 -17.41
C ILE A 449 -12.59 8.92 -18.63
N LYS A 450 -13.31 10.03 -18.88
CA LYS A 450 -13.05 10.95 -19.98
C LYS A 450 -11.63 11.53 -19.94
N GLU A 451 -11.15 11.95 -18.77
CA GLU A 451 -9.80 12.51 -18.65
C GLU A 451 -8.72 11.43 -18.82
N LYS A 452 -8.94 10.21 -18.31
CA LYS A 452 -8.00 9.09 -18.50
C LYS A 452 -7.92 8.61 -19.94
N MET A 453 -9.04 8.62 -20.66
CA MET A 453 -9.11 8.27 -22.09
C MET A 453 -8.36 9.25 -23.01
N LYS A 454 -7.90 10.41 -22.52
CA LYS A 454 -6.98 11.29 -23.27
C LYS A 454 -5.56 10.73 -23.37
N GLY A 455 -5.19 9.78 -22.50
CA GLY A 455 -3.91 9.08 -22.60
C GLY A 455 -3.97 7.93 -23.60
N GLY A 456 -2.81 7.31 -23.88
CA GLY A 456 -2.72 6.20 -24.82
C GLY A 456 -2.87 4.81 -24.18
N SER A 457 -2.16 3.84 -24.75
CA SER A 457 -2.18 2.43 -24.31
C SER A 457 -1.92 2.21 -22.81
N SER A 458 -1.05 3.01 -22.18
CA SER A 458 -0.79 2.94 -20.73
C SER A 458 -2.00 3.34 -19.89
N SER A 459 -2.79 4.33 -20.34
CA SER A 459 -4.08 4.66 -19.69
C SER A 459 -5.09 3.53 -19.84
N ALA A 460 -5.16 2.89 -21.01
CA ALA A 460 -6.02 1.73 -21.21
C ALA A 460 -5.69 0.59 -20.23
N GLN A 461 -4.40 0.33 -19.98
CA GLN A 461 -3.95 -0.67 -19.01
C GLN A 461 -4.31 -0.34 -17.56
N VAL A 462 -4.46 0.93 -17.19
CA VAL A 462 -4.94 1.30 -15.85
C VAL A 462 -6.37 0.79 -15.61
N PHE A 463 -7.24 0.83 -16.62
CA PHE A 463 -8.59 0.27 -16.51
C PHE A 463 -8.54 -1.25 -16.32
N VAL A 464 -7.76 -1.96 -17.14
CA VAL A 464 -7.58 -3.42 -17.02
C VAL A 464 -7.12 -3.82 -15.62
N LYS A 465 -6.07 -3.16 -15.11
CA LYS A 465 -5.56 -3.40 -13.76
C LYS A 465 -6.64 -3.20 -12.70
N THR A 466 -7.41 -2.12 -12.80
CA THR A 466 -8.44 -1.83 -11.79
C THR A 466 -9.59 -2.85 -11.85
N PHE A 467 -9.98 -3.32 -13.03
CA PHE A 467 -10.93 -4.44 -13.19
C PHE A 467 -10.40 -5.74 -12.59
N THR A 468 -9.16 -6.08 -12.91
CA THR A 468 -8.47 -7.29 -12.41
C THR A 468 -8.38 -7.26 -10.88
N ASN A 469 -7.99 -6.11 -10.31
CA ASN A 469 -7.94 -5.91 -8.87
C ASN A 469 -9.32 -5.97 -8.21
N THR A 470 -10.37 -5.50 -8.89
CA THR A 470 -11.76 -5.62 -8.41
C THR A 470 -12.18 -7.08 -8.33
N TYR A 471 -11.86 -7.88 -9.36
CA TYR A 471 -12.04 -9.34 -9.33
C TYR A 471 -11.24 -9.99 -8.20
N ALA A 472 -9.96 -9.64 -8.06
CA ALA A 472 -9.10 -10.18 -7.01
C ALA A 472 -9.63 -9.87 -5.60
N TRP A 473 -10.13 -8.66 -5.35
CA TRP A 473 -10.82 -8.33 -4.10
C TRP A 473 -12.08 -9.17 -3.91
N ASN A 474 -12.84 -9.41 -4.97
CA ASN A 474 -14.03 -10.25 -4.92
C ASN A 474 -13.68 -11.70 -4.55
N VAL A 475 -12.52 -12.21 -4.97
CA VAL A 475 -11.99 -13.53 -4.58
C VAL A 475 -11.57 -13.54 -3.10
N MET A 476 -10.79 -12.54 -2.67
CA MET A 476 -10.24 -12.51 -1.31
C MET A 476 -11.30 -12.25 -0.24
N LYS A 477 -12.24 -11.34 -0.52
CA LYS A 477 -13.25 -10.87 0.43
C LYS A 477 -14.56 -10.51 -0.32
N PRO A 478 -15.39 -11.49 -0.68
CA PRO A 478 -16.57 -11.26 -1.52
C PRO A 478 -17.55 -10.20 -0.99
N GLU A 479 -17.66 -10.03 0.32
CA GLU A 479 -18.60 -9.09 0.96
C GLU A 479 -18.34 -7.60 0.68
N VAL A 480 -17.14 -7.24 0.21
CA VAL A 480 -16.78 -5.85 -0.12
C VAL A 480 -17.05 -5.48 -1.58
N ILE A 481 -17.27 -6.46 -2.46
CA ILE A 481 -17.64 -6.26 -3.87
C ILE A 481 -19.04 -6.84 -4.11
N ASP A 482 -20.04 -5.99 -4.32
CA ASP A 482 -21.42 -6.41 -4.55
C ASP A 482 -21.75 -6.56 -6.05
N ASN A 483 -22.86 -7.25 -6.33
CA ASN A 483 -23.38 -7.41 -7.70
C ASN A 483 -23.71 -6.06 -8.36
N ASP A 484 -24.11 -5.05 -7.58
CA ASP A 484 -24.39 -3.70 -8.09
C ASP A 484 -23.13 -3.05 -8.66
N MET A 485 -21.97 -3.26 -8.04
CA MET A 485 -20.68 -2.80 -8.56
C MET A 485 -20.41 -3.36 -9.95
N TRP A 486 -20.52 -4.68 -10.14
CA TRP A 486 -20.28 -5.31 -11.44
C TRP A 486 -21.32 -4.92 -12.49
N ASN A 487 -22.59 -4.79 -12.11
CA ASN A 487 -23.64 -4.29 -13.00
C ASN A 487 -23.33 -2.87 -13.50
N ARG A 488 -22.87 -1.98 -12.61
CA ARG A 488 -22.46 -0.62 -13.02
C ARG A 488 -21.22 -0.63 -13.90
N LEU A 489 -20.25 -1.50 -13.63
CA LEU A 489 -19.07 -1.65 -14.50
C LEU A 489 -19.46 -2.15 -15.89
N TYR A 490 -20.40 -3.09 -15.97
CA TYR A 490 -21.02 -3.52 -17.23
C TYR A 490 -21.68 -2.34 -17.96
N ASP A 491 -22.55 -1.59 -17.28
CA ASP A 491 -23.26 -0.46 -17.88
C ASP A 491 -22.29 0.58 -18.43
N VAL A 492 -21.23 0.91 -17.68
CA VAL A 492 -20.27 1.94 -18.04
C VAL A 492 -19.31 1.51 -19.14
N TYR A 493 -18.73 0.31 -19.08
CA TYR A 493 -17.63 -0.09 -19.99
C TYR A 493 -18.08 -0.98 -21.14
N VAL A 494 -19.20 -1.68 -21.02
CA VAL A 494 -19.72 -2.61 -22.05
C VAL A 494 -20.89 -1.97 -22.79
N LYS A 495 -21.87 -1.40 -22.09
CA LYS A 495 -23.00 -0.68 -22.71
C LYS A 495 -22.70 0.79 -23.04
N ASP A 496 -21.57 1.32 -22.57
CA ASP A 496 -21.21 2.74 -22.69
C ASP A 496 -22.36 3.68 -22.26
N ALA A 497 -22.93 3.45 -21.07
CA ALA A 497 -24.11 4.18 -20.58
C ALA A 497 -23.92 5.70 -20.48
N TYR A 498 -22.68 6.19 -20.46
CA TYR A 498 -22.36 7.62 -20.49
C TYR A 498 -22.13 8.18 -21.89
N GLY A 499 -22.06 7.34 -22.93
CA GLY A 499 -21.78 7.74 -24.31
C GLY A 499 -20.39 8.37 -24.47
N LEU A 500 -19.37 7.79 -23.81
CA LEU A 500 -18.00 8.32 -23.84
C LEU A 500 -17.19 7.78 -25.02
N GLY A 501 -17.66 6.77 -25.73
CA GLY A 501 -16.90 6.09 -26.79
C GLY A 501 -15.87 5.12 -26.23
N VAL A 502 -16.19 4.43 -25.12
CA VAL A 502 -15.27 3.52 -24.41
C VAL A 502 -14.71 2.44 -25.33
N GLU A 503 -15.58 1.80 -26.11
CA GLU A 503 -15.18 0.76 -27.05
C GLU A 503 -14.20 1.30 -28.12
N GLY A 504 -14.50 2.48 -28.67
CA GLY A 504 -13.67 3.14 -29.68
C GLY A 504 -12.27 3.48 -29.14
N PHE A 505 -12.20 3.98 -27.90
CA PHE A 505 -10.93 4.22 -27.23
C PHE A 505 -10.07 2.96 -27.10
N PHE A 506 -10.64 1.85 -26.63
CA PHE A 506 -9.88 0.61 -26.53
C PHE A 506 -9.50 0.05 -27.90
N ALA A 507 -10.41 0.09 -28.88
CA ALA A 507 -10.13 -0.32 -30.26
C ALA A 507 -8.96 0.44 -30.89
N GLU A 508 -8.82 1.74 -30.58
CA GLU A 508 -7.73 2.57 -31.11
C GLU A 508 -6.43 2.44 -30.31
N GLN A 509 -6.50 2.52 -28.98
CA GLN A 509 -5.32 2.68 -28.13
C GLN A 509 -4.74 1.34 -27.66
N ASN A 510 -5.59 0.35 -27.39
CA ASN A 510 -5.19 -0.96 -26.88
C ASN A 510 -6.34 -1.99 -26.93
N PRO A 511 -6.53 -2.70 -28.06
CA PRO A 511 -7.62 -3.67 -28.20
C PRO A 511 -7.54 -4.84 -27.20
N ALA A 512 -6.32 -5.22 -26.80
CA ALA A 512 -6.11 -6.29 -25.82
C ALA A 512 -6.71 -5.93 -24.45
N ALA A 513 -6.72 -4.64 -24.08
CA ALA A 513 -7.32 -4.20 -22.83
C ALA A 513 -8.82 -4.48 -22.74
N MET A 514 -9.57 -4.31 -23.84
CA MET A 514 -11.00 -4.65 -23.84
C MET A 514 -11.23 -6.16 -23.77
N GLN A 515 -10.36 -6.95 -24.41
CA GLN A 515 -10.39 -8.42 -24.29
C GLN A 515 -10.15 -8.87 -22.85
N ASP A 516 -9.22 -8.22 -22.15
CA ASP A 516 -8.95 -8.49 -20.73
C ASP A 516 -10.12 -8.05 -19.83
N ILE A 517 -10.67 -6.85 -20.02
CA ILE A 517 -11.82 -6.36 -19.24
C ILE A 517 -13.00 -7.32 -19.37
N THR A 518 -13.36 -7.70 -20.59
CA THR A 518 -14.45 -8.64 -20.85
C THR A 518 -14.16 -10.03 -20.29
N ALA A 519 -12.92 -10.54 -20.40
CA ALA A 519 -12.54 -11.81 -19.81
C ALA A 519 -12.60 -11.79 -18.27
N VAL A 520 -12.16 -10.71 -17.63
CA VAL A 520 -12.27 -10.54 -16.16
C VAL A 520 -13.72 -10.60 -15.73
N MET A 521 -14.63 -9.87 -16.41
CA MET A 521 -16.06 -9.92 -16.09
C MET A 521 -16.66 -11.32 -16.26
N MET A 522 -16.27 -12.04 -17.32
CA MET A 522 -16.70 -13.41 -17.58
C MET A 522 -16.16 -14.39 -16.55
N GLU A 523 -14.92 -14.23 -16.09
CA GLU A 523 -14.34 -15.05 -15.02
C GLU A 523 -15.03 -14.80 -13.69
N THR A 524 -15.30 -13.54 -13.35
CA THR A 524 -16.07 -13.18 -12.15
C THR A 524 -17.43 -13.88 -12.15
N ALA A 525 -18.13 -13.88 -13.29
CA ALA A 525 -19.41 -14.57 -13.41
C ALA A 525 -19.27 -16.09 -13.35
N ARG A 526 -18.30 -16.68 -14.07
CA ARG A 526 -18.03 -18.12 -14.08
C ARG A 526 -17.71 -18.67 -12.69
N LYS A 527 -16.98 -17.91 -11.87
CA LYS A 527 -16.65 -18.24 -10.46
C LYS A 527 -17.81 -18.00 -9.49
N GLY A 528 -18.97 -17.50 -9.97
CA GLY A 528 -20.14 -17.20 -9.15
C GLY A 528 -20.01 -15.95 -8.29
N LEU A 529 -18.95 -15.16 -8.49
CA LEU A 529 -18.67 -13.93 -7.73
C LEU A 529 -19.56 -12.76 -8.20
N TRP A 530 -20.04 -12.82 -9.44
CA TRP A 530 -21.04 -11.93 -10.00
C TRP A 530 -22.21 -12.73 -10.60
N GLN A 531 -23.42 -12.38 -10.19
CA GLN A 531 -24.68 -12.96 -10.65
C GLN A 531 -25.17 -12.20 -11.89
N ALA A 532 -24.40 -12.29 -12.98
CA ALA A 532 -24.79 -11.73 -14.27
C ALA A 532 -25.99 -12.49 -14.85
N ASN A 533 -26.93 -11.77 -15.46
CA ASN A 533 -28.00 -12.39 -16.24
C ASN A 533 -27.51 -12.81 -17.63
N GLU A 534 -28.30 -13.65 -18.31
CA GLU A 534 -27.95 -14.19 -19.62
C GLU A 534 -27.71 -13.11 -20.69
N GLU A 535 -28.47 -12.00 -20.68
CA GLU A 535 -28.27 -10.88 -21.62
C GLU A 535 -26.90 -10.21 -21.40
N GLN A 536 -26.51 -10.01 -20.13
CA GLN A 536 -25.22 -9.44 -19.78
C GLN A 536 -24.08 -10.35 -20.25
N LEU A 537 -24.19 -11.66 -20.01
CA LEU A 537 -23.19 -12.65 -20.42
C LEU A 537 -23.05 -12.69 -21.96
N GLN A 538 -24.17 -12.73 -22.69
CA GLN A 538 -24.17 -12.70 -24.15
C GLN A 538 -23.56 -11.42 -24.70
N THR A 539 -23.93 -10.26 -24.14
CA THR A 539 -23.38 -8.97 -24.57
C THR A 539 -21.87 -8.91 -24.37
N ILE A 540 -21.37 -9.38 -23.22
CA ILE A 540 -19.91 -9.39 -22.94
C ILE A 540 -19.19 -10.36 -23.90
N ALA A 541 -19.75 -11.55 -24.12
CA ALA A 541 -19.19 -12.53 -25.05
C ALA A 541 -19.10 -11.97 -26.48
N ASP A 542 -20.15 -11.29 -26.95
CA ASP A 542 -20.19 -10.66 -28.26
C ASP A 542 -19.12 -9.57 -28.42
N VAL A 543 -18.95 -8.71 -27.41
CA VAL A 543 -17.89 -7.69 -27.41
C VAL A 543 -16.51 -8.35 -27.44
N HIS A 544 -16.27 -9.36 -26.60
CA HIS A 544 -15.00 -10.08 -26.55
C HIS A 544 -14.66 -10.72 -27.90
N ILE A 545 -15.60 -11.49 -28.47
CA ILE A 545 -15.40 -12.19 -29.74
C ILE A 545 -15.25 -11.20 -30.88
N ARG A 546 -15.98 -10.08 -30.89
CA ARG A 546 -15.82 -9.01 -31.88
C ARG A 546 -14.40 -8.44 -31.86
N PHE A 547 -13.86 -8.12 -30.68
CA PHE A 547 -12.49 -7.62 -30.55
C PHE A 547 -11.46 -8.65 -31.01
N VAL A 548 -11.61 -9.91 -30.61
CA VAL A 548 -10.70 -11.00 -31.03
C VAL A 548 -10.77 -11.22 -32.54
N ARG A 549 -11.97 -11.12 -33.13
CA ARG A 549 -12.16 -11.24 -34.57
C ARG A 549 -11.47 -10.13 -35.35
N GLN A 550 -11.53 -8.90 -34.85
CA GLN A 550 -11.02 -7.72 -35.54
C GLN A 550 -9.52 -7.50 -35.33
N PHE A 551 -9.01 -7.75 -34.12
CA PHE A 551 -7.65 -7.38 -33.71
C PHE A 551 -6.74 -8.58 -33.41
N GLY A 552 -7.27 -9.80 -33.50
CA GLY A 552 -6.58 -10.99 -32.99
C GLY A 552 -6.75 -11.14 -31.49
N ALA A 553 -6.51 -12.33 -30.96
CA ALA A 553 -6.60 -12.58 -29.53
C ALA A 553 -5.36 -12.02 -28.80
N SER A 554 -5.56 -11.53 -27.59
CA SER A 554 -4.48 -11.10 -26.69
C SER A 554 -3.63 -12.31 -26.26
N GLY A 555 -2.33 -12.06 -26.06
CA GLY A 555 -1.41 -13.00 -25.42
C GLY A 555 -1.29 -12.77 -23.90
N SER A 556 -2.26 -12.11 -23.26
CA SER A 556 -2.22 -11.85 -21.83
C SER A 556 -2.50 -13.11 -21.02
N ASP A 557 -1.97 -13.15 -19.79
CA ASP A 557 -2.14 -14.28 -18.89
C ASP A 557 -3.64 -14.50 -18.56
N PHE A 558 -4.46 -13.44 -18.47
CA PHE A 558 -5.88 -13.56 -18.14
C PHE A 558 -6.74 -14.05 -19.31
N SER A 559 -6.85 -13.30 -20.41
CA SER A 559 -7.77 -13.63 -21.52
C SER A 559 -7.19 -14.63 -22.54
N GLY A 560 -5.87 -14.61 -22.73
CA GLY A 560 -5.19 -15.47 -23.72
C GLY A 560 -4.90 -16.89 -23.24
N SER A 561 -4.68 -17.08 -21.93
CA SER A 561 -4.23 -18.36 -21.39
C SER A 561 -5.28 -19.14 -20.58
N ASN A 562 -6.31 -18.47 -20.04
CA ASN A 562 -7.33 -19.11 -19.22
C ASN A 562 -8.37 -19.88 -20.08
N HIS A 563 -8.25 -21.20 -20.15
CA HIS A 563 -9.09 -22.03 -21.02
C HIS A 563 -10.54 -22.13 -20.52
N LYS A 564 -10.74 -22.10 -19.20
CA LYS A 564 -12.09 -22.17 -18.62
C LYS A 564 -12.91 -20.92 -18.95
N VAL A 565 -12.28 -19.74 -18.94
CA VAL A 565 -12.91 -18.48 -19.38
C VAL A 565 -13.23 -18.52 -20.87
N GLN A 566 -12.31 -18.97 -21.71
CA GLN A 566 -12.51 -19.07 -23.16
C GLN A 566 -13.70 -19.99 -23.51
N ASP A 567 -13.83 -21.12 -22.81
CA ASP A 567 -14.98 -22.00 -22.97
C ASP A 567 -16.27 -21.38 -22.46
N PHE A 568 -16.25 -20.68 -21.32
CA PHE A 568 -17.41 -19.98 -20.78
C PHE A 568 -17.90 -18.86 -21.71
N ILE A 569 -16.98 -18.08 -22.31
CA ILE A 569 -17.31 -17.09 -23.35
C ILE A 569 -17.98 -17.77 -24.55
N SER A 570 -17.45 -18.90 -24.99
CA SER A 570 -18.01 -19.65 -26.13
C SER A 570 -19.41 -20.20 -25.85
N GLN A 571 -19.72 -20.54 -24.59
CA GLN A 571 -21.03 -21.06 -24.19
C GLN A 571 -22.13 -20.00 -24.25
N HIS A 572 -21.78 -18.72 -24.05
CA HIS A 572 -22.72 -17.59 -24.04
C HIS A 572 -22.68 -16.80 -25.36
N ALA A 573 -22.13 -17.37 -26.43
CA ALA A 573 -22.09 -16.75 -27.76
C ALA A 573 -22.93 -17.55 -28.76
N ALA A 574 -23.32 -16.89 -29.85
CA ALA A 574 -23.94 -17.58 -30.98
C ALA A 574 -23.01 -18.68 -31.53
N ARG A 575 -23.57 -19.81 -31.95
CA ARG A 575 -22.80 -21.02 -32.35
C ARG A 575 -21.71 -20.73 -33.40
N GLU A 576 -22.02 -19.88 -34.38
CA GLU A 576 -21.08 -19.52 -35.45
C GLU A 576 -19.91 -18.66 -34.93
N ASP A 577 -20.22 -17.67 -34.08
CA ASP A 577 -19.21 -16.80 -33.47
C ASP A 577 -18.31 -17.58 -32.52
N ALA A 578 -18.87 -18.48 -31.70
CA ALA A 578 -18.12 -19.39 -30.83
C ALA A 578 -17.16 -20.28 -31.62
N ALA A 579 -17.61 -20.88 -32.74
CA ALA A 579 -16.76 -21.70 -33.59
C ALA A 579 -15.64 -20.86 -34.24
N GLY A 580 -15.94 -19.64 -34.68
CA GLY A 580 -14.95 -18.69 -35.22
C GLY A 580 -13.91 -18.25 -34.18
N TYR A 581 -14.34 -18.00 -32.96
CA TYR A 581 -13.47 -17.65 -31.83
C TYR A 581 -12.50 -18.79 -31.49
N LYS A 582 -13.01 -20.01 -31.30
CA LYS A 582 -12.17 -21.19 -31.00
C LYS A 582 -11.12 -21.46 -32.09
N ARG A 583 -11.47 -21.31 -33.36
CA ARG A 583 -10.50 -21.44 -34.48
C ARG A 583 -9.36 -20.42 -34.38
N ARG A 584 -9.66 -19.15 -34.06
CA ARG A 584 -8.64 -18.11 -33.90
C ARG A 584 -7.71 -18.36 -32.72
N LEU A 585 -8.26 -18.80 -31.58
CA LEU A 585 -7.45 -19.17 -30.42
C LEU A 585 -6.47 -20.31 -30.74
N GLN A 586 -6.90 -21.30 -31.52
CA GLN A 586 -6.03 -22.40 -31.97
C GLN A 586 -4.93 -21.93 -32.92
N GLN A 587 -5.23 -21.03 -33.85
CA GLN A 587 -4.25 -20.48 -34.79
C GLN A 587 -3.10 -19.75 -34.07
N MET A 588 -3.38 -19.05 -32.96
CA MET A 588 -2.33 -18.38 -32.18
C MET A 588 -1.41 -19.34 -31.42
N LYS A 589 -1.89 -20.54 -31.05
CA LYS A 589 -1.07 -21.54 -30.35
C LYS A 589 -0.08 -22.27 -31.27
N THR A 590 -0.13 -22.01 -32.58
CA THR A 590 0.77 -22.65 -33.55
C THR A 590 2.05 -21.81 -33.68
N PRO A 591 3.26 -22.36 -33.40
CA PRO A 591 4.50 -21.61 -33.50
C PRO A 591 4.76 -21.18 -34.94
N GLY A 592 4.72 -19.87 -35.23
CA GLY A 592 5.02 -19.30 -36.55
C GLY A 592 4.01 -18.29 -37.11
N ALA A 593 2.82 -18.16 -36.52
CA ALA A 593 1.77 -17.25 -37.04
C ALA A 593 1.90 -15.78 -36.56
N ALA A 594 2.84 -15.47 -35.66
CA ALA A 594 2.98 -14.14 -35.06
C ALA A 594 3.58 -13.07 -36.01
N THR A 595 4.02 -13.46 -37.22
CA THR A 595 4.83 -12.61 -38.09
C THR A 595 4.02 -11.78 -39.10
N GLU A 596 2.70 -12.01 -39.26
CA GLU A 596 1.91 -11.35 -40.32
C GLU A 596 0.90 -10.29 -39.85
N LEU A 597 0.71 -10.09 -38.54
CA LEU A 597 -0.29 -9.12 -38.00
C LEU A 597 0.30 -7.97 -37.17
N GLN A 598 1.62 -7.79 -37.13
CA GLN A 598 2.27 -6.72 -36.35
C GLN A 598 2.49 -5.44 -37.16
N GLY A 599 1.44 -4.66 -37.34
CA GLY A 599 1.54 -3.23 -37.67
C GLY A 599 1.52 -2.39 -36.39
N LYS A 600 2.68 -1.87 -35.98
CA LYS A 600 2.88 -0.83 -34.93
C LYS A 600 2.35 -1.17 -33.53
N GLY A 601 3.06 -2.06 -32.83
CA GLY A 601 2.95 -2.20 -31.38
C GLY A 601 4.13 -3.01 -30.84
N THR A 602 5.16 -2.33 -30.34
CA THR A 602 6.31 -2.99 -29.74
C THR A 602 5.90 -3.60 -28.39
N VAL A 603 5.57 -4.88 -28.37
CA VAL A 603 5.42 -5.64 -27.13
C VAL A 603 6.80 -6.13 -26.73
N LEU A 604 7.34 -5.59 -25.63
CA LEU A 604 8.49 -6.20 -24.96
C LEU A 604 8.05 -7.58 -24.46
N LYS A 605 8.70 -8.64 -24.93
CA LYS A 605 8.56 -9.97 -24.35
C LYS A 605 8.92 -9.89 -22.87
N LYS A 606 7.98 -10.28 -22.01
CA LYS A 606 8.21 -10.56 -20.59
C LYS A 606 9.28 -11.65 -20.52
N GLU A 607 10.49 -11.32 -20.10
CA GLU A 607 11.47 -12.33 -19.69
C GLU A 607 10.88 -13.05 -18.48
N SER A 608 10.58 -14.34 -18.66
CA SER A 608 10.21 -15.24 -17.58
C SER A 608 11.42 -15.44 -16.66
N LEU A 609 11.51 -14.65 -15.60
CA LEU A 609 12.37 -14.96 -14.45
C LEU A 609 11.76 -16.16 -13.72
N SER A 610 12.02 -17.38 -14.19
CA SER A 610 11.97 -18.65 -13.42
C SER A 610 12.18 -19.87 -14.34
N GLN A 611 13.43 -20.15 -14.72
CA GLN A 611 14.04 -21.49 -14.71
C GLN A 611 15.57 -21.29 -14.68
N PRO A 612 16.36 -22.08 -13.93
CA PRO A 612 17.80 -22.04 -14.08
C PRO A 612 18.12 -22.53 -15.50
N GLN A 613 18.67 -21.66 -16.35
CA GLN A 613 19.30 -22.12 -17.57
C GLN A 613 20.40 -23.13 -17.19
N PRO A 614 20.55 -24.27 -17.89
CA PRO A 614 21.76 -25.06 -17.77
C PRO A 614 22.93 -24.14 -18.12
N ALA A 615 23.91 -24.06 -17.23
CA ALA A 615 25.05 -23.18 -17.39
C ALA A 615 25.70 -23.43 -18.76
N ASP A 616 25.58 -22.45 -19.65
CA ASP A 616 26.35 -22.39 -20.88
C ASP A 616 27.80 -22.11 -20.45
N THR A 617 28.55 -23.18 -20.20
CA THR A 617 29.98 -23.10 -19.89
C THR A 617 30.73 -22.71 -21.17
N LYS A 618 30.70 -21.42 -21.51
CA LYS A 618 31.83 -20.83 -22.24
C LYS A 618 32.97 -20.73 -21.24
N SER A 619 33.85 -21.72 -21.25
CA SER A 619 35.10 -21.69 -20.51
C SER A 619 35.89 -20.44 -20.95
N LEU A 620 35.90 -19.42 -20.10
CA LEU A 620 36.93 -18.40 -20.16
C LEU A 620 38.26 -19.12 -19.90
N ASP A 621 39.12 -19.14 -20.91
CA ASP A 621 40.42 -19.80 -20.87
C ASP A 621 41.26 -19.17 -19.74
N THR A 622 41.22 -19.82 -18.58
CA THR A 622 41.79 -19.32 -17.33
C THR A 622 43.30 -19.17 -17.46
N GLY A 623 43.93 -19.89 -18.41
CA GLY A 623 45.34 -19.75 -18.75
C GLY A 623 45.68 -18.39 -19.35
N LEU A 624 44.81 -17.82 -20.21
CA LEU A 624 45.04 -16.51 -20.84
C LEU A 624 44.95 -15.36 -19.83
N ILE A 625 44.02 -15.43 -18.88
CA ILE A 625 43.87 -14.42 -17.83
C ILE A 625 45.06 -14.47 -16.86
N VAL A 626 45.48 -15.66 -16.45
CA VAL A 626 46.65 -15.85 -15.57
C VAL A 626 47.94 -15.37 -16.26
N ALA A 627 48.10 -15.63 -17.56
CA ALA A 627 49.24 -15.14 -18.34
C ALA A 627 49.27 -13.61 -18.45
N LEU A 628 48.12 -12.96 -18.71
CA LEU A 628 48.00 -11.50 -18.76
C LEU A 628 48.33 -10.84 -17.42
N VAL A 629 47.86 -11.42 -16.31
CA VAL A 629 48.16 -10.92 -14.96
C VAL A 629 49.64 -11.09 -14.62
N LEU A 630 50.26 -12.21 -15.01
CA LEU A 630 51.71 -12.44 -14.83
C LEU A 630 52.55 -11.46 -15.65
N VAL A 631 52.18 -11.18 -16.89
CA VAL A 631 52.89 -10.20 -17.75
C VAL A 631 52.79 -8.80 -17.15
N LEU A 632 51.61 -8.40 -16.67
CA LEU A 632 51.42 -7.12 -15.96
C LEU A 632 52.25 -7.05 -14.68
N PHE A 633 52.29 -8.13 -13.89
CA PHE A 633 53.05 -8.18 -12.65
C PHE A 633 54.57 -8.11 -12.89
N VAL A 634 55.07 -8.81 -13.91
CA VAL A 634 56.49 -8.73 -14.32
C VAL A 634 56.82 -7.35 -14.89
N GLY A 635 55.91 -6.73 -15.66
CA GLY A 635 56.05 -5.36 -16.14
C GLY A 635 56.19 -4.35 -14.99
N VAL A 636 55.36 -4.48 -13.95
CA VAL A 636 55.43 -3.65 -12.74
C VAL A 636 56.74 -3.89 -11.98
N LEU A 637 57.20 -5.14 -11.84
CA LEU A 637 58.47 -5.46 -11.19
C LEU A 637 59.68 -4.89 -11.95
N ILE A 638 59.68 -4.92 -13.28
CA ILE A 638 60.73 -4.33 -14.11
C ILE A 638 60.72 -2.80 -13.99
N ALA A 639 59.54 -2.16 -13.99
CA ALA A 639 59.41 -0.73 -13.78
C ALA A 639 59.90 -0.29 -12.39
N LEU A 640 59.61 -1.07 -11.35
CA LEU A 640 60.09 -0.83 -9.98
C LEU A 640 61.61 -1.04 -9.86
N ARG A 641 62.20 -2.00 -10.59
CA ARG A 641 63.66 -2.20 -10.64
C ARG A 641 64.38 -1.08 -11.39
N ARG A 642 63.78 -0.52 -12.45
CA ARG A 642 64.34 0.63 -13.19
C ARG A 642 64.27 1.94 -12.42
N LYS A 643 63.33 2.09 -11.47
CA LYS A 643 63.26 3.26 -10.57
C LYS A 643 64.21 3.19 -9.35
N ARG A 644 64.88 2.06 -9.13
CA ARG A 644 65.82 1.85 -8.00
C ARG A 644 67.30 1.73 -8.43
N LYS A 645 67.63 2.09 -9.68
CA LYS A 645 69.00 2.21 -10.17
C LYS A 645 69.32 3.65 -10.54
#